data_AF-A0A318ZD86-F1
#
_entry.id   AF-A0A318ZD86-F1
#
_cell.length_a   1.000
_cell.length_b   1.000
_cell.length_c   1.000
_cell.angle_alpha   90.00
_cell.angle_beta   90.00
_cell.angle_gamma   90.00
#
_symmetry.space_group_name_H-M   'P 1'
#
loop_
_entity.id
_entity.type
_entity.pdbx_description
1 polymer ?
#
loop_
_entity_poly.entity_id
_entity_poly.type
_entity_poly.pdbx_seq_one_letter_code
_entity_poly.pdbx_strand_id
1 'polypeptide(L)'
;MPSAPLQKKVGQLFAVGFHGLEPSAEIKSLIHDFGIGGVVLFKRNITDIAQLRALTHALQQEAQLAGHTQPLFIGIDQENGWVTRISPPMASQLPGPMALGATNSPDLAYKVGLGTGQLLKHVGVNMNYGPVCDINSEPLNPVIGVRSPGDVPEFVGRFASAIARGQRQHNLISCVKHFPGHGDTATDSHYGLPVISKTREQLEQCELVPFQRATAEGIEAVMTAHISLPGLGVGKLPATLSQDVLNILRKDMKYDGMIITDCLEMDGIRATYGTEEGSVLALAAGSDSIMICHTYDVQVASIRRVCEAVETGHIPMKRLEDAYRHVTQLKQKFLDWDEALRTDVAIDSSFRDIDLQNRELAEAAYARSVTVVRDTSKILPISKSCKVVFLFPGDQTPAGGAVDGEGLGRKGSYNGSVYFDVLKEYNPAVAEIRYGAAGLSEEEWLLIDAADVVILTTINARESPFQRDLGLKLSKRARALVSIAACNPYDFLDEPTIGTYIATYEPTVEAFTAAAAIIFGAATATGKLPVSTQEPRLSVEVSPLDDLGDLKQLQTVWNTALPTYPLSLSSLRKLLPQPHAHHFLARHGNNIVGFCLTYTRTTDDERSAYLSAIAVSPSAQNQGIGSTLLQEVIAWYTTTQKATRLDLSSSFPRFWPGLPDDLPPSTAQFFENRGFIFTSPPPRHVDLYRDITDFELEDKYIAKAQSQGYTFAPLQPHQYEECITGQRKNFSHNQPWLQTYINLHPQTHPNSIMTVFSPQGHQCGWTLMLDPSSPLQQAQWALPPVCGGPGTRTGLIGCVGVDQEHRGKGVGVAMLAHALAHLRERGVQGVMVDWVVLEGFYESVGFEVWRGYRLGSVRI
;
A
#
# COMPACT_ATOMS: atom_id res chain seq x y z
N MET A 1 5.14 -49.00 4.72
CA MET A 1 4.91 -47.95 5.74
C MET A 1 6.14 -47.06 5.74
N PRO A 2 5.99 -45.74 5.57
CA PRO A 2 7.14 -44.84 5.49
C PRO A 2 7.93 -44.85 6.79
N SER A 3 9.22 -44.48 6.73
CA SER A 3 10.03 -44.37 7.94
C SER A 3 9.47 -43.28 8.88
N ALA A 4 9.49 -43.52 10.20
CA ALA A 4 8.98 -42.56 11.18
C ALA A 4 9.62 -41.15 11.07
N PRO A 5 10.93 -41.00 10.79
CA PRO A 5 11.54 -39.69 10.58
C PRO A 5 11.00 -38.96 9.35
N LEU A 6 10.78 -39.67 8.23
CA LEU A 6 10.21 -39.07 7.02
C LEU A 6 8.76 -38.62 7.27
N GLN A 7 7.96 -39.47 7.93
CA GLN A 7 6.57 -39.15 8.24
C GLN A 7 6.46 -37.89 9.09
N LYS A 8 7.26 -37.77 10.17
CA LYS A 8 7.27 -36.55 11.01
C LYS A 8 7.75 -35.32 10.25
N LYS A 9 8.72 -35.47 9.35
CA LYS A 9 9.20 -34.37 8.50
C LYS A 9 8.14 -33.88 7.52
N VAL A 10 7.42 -34.80 6.86
CA VAL A 10 6.29 -34.47 5.99
C VAL A 10 5.15 -33.86 6.80
N GLY A 11 4.85 -34.40 7.99
CA GLY A 11 3.83 -33.86 8.89
C GLY A 11 4.05 -32.40 9.22
N GLN A 12 5.30 -31.94 9.41
CA GLN A 12 5.58 -30.52 9.65
C GLN A 12 5.10 -29.59 8.53
N LEU A 13 4.82 -30.10 7.33
CA LEU A 13 4.26 -29.32 6.23
C LEU A 13 2.73 -29.21 6.29
N PHE A 14 2.04 -29.94 7.17
CA PHE A 14 0.58 -29.94 7.21
C PHE A 14 0.03 -29.00 8.29
N ALA A 15 -0.97 -28.22 7.89
CA ALA A 15 -1.86 -27.45 8.76
C ALA A 15 -3.25 -28.11 8.74
N VAL A 16 -3.72 -28.57 9.88
CA VAL A 16 -4.94 -29.40 9.97
C VAL A 16 -5.96 -28.82 10.94
N GLY A 17 -7.25 -28.99 10.67
CA GLY A 17 -8.30 -28.66 11.64
C GLY A 17 -8.86 -29.90 12.34
N PHE A 18 -9.66 -29.68 13.37
CA PHE A 18 -10.34 -30.75 14.13
C PHE A 18 -11.68 -30.24 14.71
N HIS A 19 -12.46 -31.14 15.29
CA HIS A 19 -13.73 -30.82 15.97
C HIS A 19 -13.58 -30.93 17.49
N GLY A 20 -14.26 -30.03 18.21
CA GLY A 20 -14.28 -30.01 19.67
C GLY A 20 -13.59 -28.78 20.27
N LEU A 21 -13.81 -28.59 21.56
CA LEU A 21 -13.36 -27.44 22.35
C LEU A 21 -12.06 -27.72 23.13
N GLU A 22 -11.58 -28.96 23.07
CA GLU A 22 -10.34 -29.46 23.67
C GLU A 22 -9.65 -30.39 22.68
N PRO A 23 -8.34 -30.67 22.81
CA PRO A 23 -7.64 -31.56 21.88
C PRO A 23 -8.26 -32.97 21.89
N SER A 24 -8.90 -33.36 20.78
CA SER A 24 -9.48 -34.69 20.58
C SER A 24 -8.42 -35.79 20.41
N ALA A 25 -8.83 -37.05 20.44
CA ALA A 25 -7.91 -38.17 20.23
C ALA A 25 -7.24 -38.12 18.83
N GLU A 26 -8.00 -37.69 17.83
CA GLU A 26 -7.57 -37.55 16.44
C GLU A 26 -6.47 -36.50 16.30
N ILE A 27 -6.66 -35.28 16.83
CA ILE A 27 -5.63 -34.23 16.74
C ILE A 27 -4.40 -34.58 17.56
N LYS A 28 -4.55 -35.25 18.71
CA LYS A 28 -3.40 -35.77 19.47
C LYS A 28 -2.60 -36.79 18.66
N SER A 29 -3.26 -37.72 17.96
CA SER A 29 -2.56 -38.66 17.07
C SER A 29 -1.81 -37.94 15.95
N LEU A 30 -2.41 -36.92 15.31
CA LEU A 30 -1.72 -36.11 14.29
C LEU A 30 -0.48 -35.40 14.86
N ILE A 31 -0.54 -34.89 16.08
CA ILE A 31 0.59 -34.21 16.75
C ILE A 31 1.69 -35.21 17.11
N HIS A 32 1.36 -36.34 17.74
CA HIS A 32 2.33 -37.29 18.29
C HIS A 32 2.91 -38.24 17.24
N ASP A 33 2.04 -38.85 16.43
CA ASP A 33 2.40 -39.93 15.51
C ASP A 33 2.86 -39.39 14.15
N PHE A 34 2.23 -38.30 13.68
CA PHE A 34 2.52 -37.70 12.37
C PHE A 34 3.36 -36.44 12.47
N GLY A 35 3.48 -35.82 13.64
CA GLY A 35 4.32 -34.63 13.82
C GLY A 35 3.83 -33.43 13.01
N ILE A 36 2.53 -33.18 12.96
CA ILE A 36 1.97 -32.06 12.18
C ILE A 36 2.60 -30.70 12.50
N GLY A 37 2.67 -29.81 11.52
CA GLY A 37 3.30 -28.50 11.68
C GLY A 37 2.40 -27.45 12.29
N GLY A 38 1.09 -27.54 12.07
CA GLY A 38 0.14 -26.55 12.55
C GLY A 38 -1.31 -27.03 12.64
N VAL A 39 -2.10 -26.24 13.36
CA VAL A 39 -3.52 -26.44 13.59
C VAL A 39 -4.30 -25.21 13.12
N VAL A 40 -5.43 -25.44 12.44
CA VAL A 40 -6.37 -24.40 11.99
C VAL A 40 -7.62 -24.44 12.85
N LEU A 41 -7.99 -23.30 13.44
CA LEU A 41 -9.16 -23.16 14.30
C LEU A 41 -10.33 -22.50 13.58
N PHE A 42 -11.54 -22.99 13.89
CA PHE A 42 -12.81 -22.49 13.37
C PHE A 42 -13.78 -22.19 14.52
N LYS A 43 -14.96 -21.63 14.21
CA LYS A 43 -16.01 -21.37 15.22
C LYS A 43 -16.38 -22.62 16.02
N ARG A 44 -16.28 -23.82 15.43
CA ARG A 44 -16.51 -25.11 16.11
C ARG A 44 -15.53 -25.42 17.25
N ASN A 45 -14.45 -24.66 17.38
CA ASN A 45 -13.44 -24.83 18.44
C ASN A 45 -13.53 -23.77 19.54
N ILE A 46 -14.47 -22.82 19.43
CA ILE A 46 -14.48 -21.59 20.23
C ILE A 46 -15.85 -21.42 20.89
N THR A 47 -15.86 -21.29 22.21
CA THR A 47 -17.04 -20.83 22.98
C THR A 47 -16.83 -19.47 23.61
N ASP A 48 -15.64 -19.23 24.14
CA ASP A 48 -15.24 -17.99 24.82
C ASP A 48 -13.71 -17.85 24.86
N ILE A 49 -13.24 -16.70 25.36
CA ILE A 49 -11.81 -16.34 25.38
C ILE A 49 -11.00 -17.25 26.32
N ALA A 50 -11.55 -17.62 27.48
CA ALA A 50 -10.84 -18.45 28.45
C ALA A 50 -10.68 -19.88 27.93
N GLN A 51 -11.76 -20.45 27.35
CA GLN A 51 -11.73 -21.75 26.71
C GLN A 51 -10.77 -21.78 25.51
N LEU A 52 -10.80 -20.78 24.63
CA LEU A 52 -9.92 -20.74 23.47
C LEU A 52 -8.44 -20.70 23.90
N ARG A 53 -8.10 -19.90 24.91
CA ARG A 53 -6.74 -19.86 25.46
C ARG A 53 -6.32 -21.19 26.08
N ALA A 54 -7.21 -21.86 26.81
CA ALA A 54 -6.94 -23.19 27.36
C ALA A 54 -6.71 -24.22 26.25
N LEU A 55 -7.50 -24.16 25.18
CA LEU A 55 -7.33 -25.02 24.01
C LEU A 55 -5.98 -24.80 23.32
N THR A 56 -5.61 -23.55 23.01
CA THR A 56 -4.33 -23.27 22.35
C THR A 56 -3.13 -23.68 23.19
N HIS A 57 -3.19 -23.46 24.51
CA HIS A 57 -2.16 -23.92 25.45
C HIS A 57 -2.07 -25.45 25.47
N ALA A 58 -3.19 -26.16 25.56
CA ALA A 58 -3.23 -27.62 25.55
C ALA A 58 -2.66 -28.21 24.24
N LEU A 59 -2.95 -27.61 23.09
CA LEU A 59 -2.35 -28.03 21.81
C LEU A 59 -0.81 -27.88 21.82
N GLN A 60 -0.28 -26.79 22.39
CA GLN A 60 1.16 -26.61 22.52
C GLN A 60 1.79 -27.60 23.50
N GLN A 61 1.10 -27.93 24.60
CA GLN A 61 1.55 -28.97 25.53
C GLN A 61 1.65 -30.33 24.85
N GLU A 62 0.66 -30.72 24.05
CA GLU A 62 0.70 -31.96 23.28
C GLU A 62 1.89 -31.99 22.31
N ALA A 63 2.20 -30.87 21.66
CA ALA A 63 3.36 -30.77 20.77
C ALA A 63 4.70 -30.84 21.52
N GLN A 64 4.81 -30.22 22.69
CA GLN A 64 6.01 -30.32 23.52
C GLN A 64 6.21 -31.77 24.01
N LEU A 65 5.15 -32.44 24.47
CA LEU A 65 5.17 -33.84 24.89
C LEU A 65 5.54 -34.79 23.74
N ALA A 66 5.09 -34.48 22.52
CA ALA A 66 5.42 -35.21 21.30
C ALA A 66 6.89 -35.01 20.83
N GLY A 67 7.65 -34.13 21.49
CA GLY A 67 9.05 -33.86 21.19
C GLY A 67 9.28 -32.95 19.97
N HIS A 68 8.36 -32.03 19.69
CA HIS A 68 8.53 -31.06 18.60
C HIS A 68 9.67 -30.10 18.90
N THR A 69 10.48 -29.76 17.90
CA THR A 69 11.59 -28.82 18.07
C THR A 69 11.12 -27.38 18.27
N GLN A 70 10.04 -26.98 17.61
CA GLN A 70 9.39 -25.67 17.73
C GLN A 70 7.90 -25.82 18.00
N PRO A 71 7.23 -24.81 18.58
CA PRO A 71 5.78 -24.80 18.76
C PRO A 71 4.99 -25.04 17.46
N LEU A 72 3.74 -25.47 17.59
CA LEU A 72 2.79 -25.54 16.48
C LEU A 72 2.49 -24.13 15.96
N PHE A 73 2.28 -24.01 14.65
CA PHE A 73 1.42 -22.94 14.16
C PHE A 73 -0.01 -23.18 14.67
N ILE A 74 -0.65 -22.16 15.21
CA ILE A 74 -2.06 -22.14 15.56
C ILE A 74 -2.66 -20.99 14.76
N GLY A 75 -3.35 -21.36 13.69
CA GLY A 75 -3.90 -20.48 12.67
C GLY A 75 -5.41 -20.26 12.81
N ILE A 76 -5.90 -19.11 12.36
CA ILE A 76 -7.33 -18.77 12.32
C ILE A 76 -7.63 -17.84 11.14
N ASP A 77 -8.86 -17.87 10.62
CA ASP A 77 -9.38 -16.87 9.67
C ASP A 77 -10.07 -15.70 10.41
N GLN A 78 -9.28 -14.80 10.98
CA GLN A 78 -9.79 -13.57 11.61
C GLN A 78 -9.54 -12.38 10.66
N GLU A 79 -10.34 -12.30 9.59
CA GLU A 79 -10.31 -11.18 8.64
C GLU A 79 -10.98 -9.92 9.19
N ASN A 80 -11.76 -10.09 10.27
CA ASN A 80 -12.70 -9.13 10.86
C ASN A 80 -13.93 -8.89 9.96
N GLY A 81 -14.83 -8.04 10.43
CA GLY A 81 -16.17 -7.85 9.88
C GLY A 81 -16.88 -9.15 9.53
N TRP A 82 -17.23 -9.33 8.26
CA TRP A 82 -18.01 -10.49 7.80
C TRP A 82 -17.37 -11.85 8.12
N VAL A 83 -16.06 -12.00 7.91
CA VAL A 83 -15.32 -13.25 8.21
C VAL A 83 -14.57 -13.08 9.52
N THR A 84 -15.29 -13.42 10.59
CA THR A 84 -14.82 -13.32 11.97
C THR A 84 -15.06 -14.63 12.70
N ARG A 85 -14.08 -15.12 13.47
CA ARG A 85 -14.24 -16.30 14.35
C ARG A 85 -14.43 -15.88 15.80
N ILE A 86 -13.62 -14.92 16.27
CA ILE A 86 -13.77 -14.29 17.59
C ILE A 86 -14.60 -13.03 17.40
N SER A 87 -15.88 -13.08 17.79
CA SER A 87 -16.90 -12.05 17.59
C SER A 87 -17.68 -11.80 18.88
N PRO A 88 -18.49 -10.73 18.95
CA PRO A 88 -19.39 -10.50 20.07
C PRO A 88 -20.31 -11.72 20.32
N PRO A 89 -20.62 -12.04 21.58
CA PRO A 89 -20.29 -11.28 22.79
C PRO A 89 -18.90 -11.61 23.39
N MET A 90 -18.06 -12.41 22.72
CA MET A 90 -16.77 -12.86 23.29
C MET A 90 -15.72 -11.74 23.30
N ALA A 91 -15.66 -10.96 22.23
CA ALA A 91 -14.80 -9.79 22.09
C ALA A 91 -15.42 -8.79 21.11
N SER A 92 -14.99 -7.54 21.18
CA SER A 92 -15.46 -6.44 20.34
C SER A 92 -15.20 -6.70 18.86
N GLN A 93 -16.21 -6.39 18.03
CA GLN A 93 -16.10 -6.53 16.58
C GLN A 93 -15.26 -5.38 16.00
N LEU A 94 -14.15 -5.73 15.35
CA LEU A 94 -13.38 -4.81 14.53
C LEU A 94 -13.92 -4.78 13.08
N PRO A 95 -13.75 -3.67 12.34
CA PRO A 95 -14.25 -3.55 10.97
C PRO A 95 -13.51 -4.48 10.00
N GLY A 96 -14.27 -5.01 9.04
CA GLY A 96 -13.75 -5.83 7.95
C GLY A 96 -13.05 -5.01 6.87
N PRO A 97 -12.48 -5.68 5.85
CA PRO A 97 -11.64 -5.05 4.84
C PRO A 97 -12.32 -3.90 4.07
N MET A 98 -13.54 -4.09 3.53
CA MET A 98 -14.20 -3.03 2.76
C MET A 98 -14.68 -1.87 3.63
N ALA A 99 -15.11 -2.13 4.86
CA ALA A 99 -15.43 -1.07 5.82
C ALA A 99 -14.19 -0.23 6.13
N LEU A 100 -13.04 -0.88 6.35
CA LEU A 100 -11.76 -0.18 6.47
C LEU A 100 -11.41 0.59 5.20
N GLY A 101 -11.61 -0.01 4.03
CA GLY A 101 -11.42 0.63 2.73
C GLY A 101 -12.24 1.93 2.62
N ALA A 102 -13.48 1.92 3.06
CA ALA A 102 -14.36 3.08 3.02
C ALA A 102 -13.85 4.26 3.89
N THR A 103 -13.02 3.99 4.91
CA THR A 103 -12.37 5.04 5.71
C THR A 103 -11.25 5.78 4.96
N ASN A 104 -10.76 5.20 3.84
CA ASN A 104 -9.61 5.67 3.07
C ASN A 104 -8.37 5.98 3.93
N SER A 105 -8.18 5.22 5.02
CA SER A 105 -7.13 5.45 6.02
C SER A 105 -6.32 4.17 6.29
N PRO A 106 -5.18 3.98 5.59
CA PRO A 106 -4.25 2.88 5.89
C PRO A 106 -3.74 2.89 7.33
N ASP A 107 -3.61 4.06 7.97
CA ASP A 107 -3.22 4.16 9.39
C ASP A 107 -4.26 3.53 10.31
N LEU A 108 -5.55 3.66 9.98
CA LEU A 108 -6.61 3.01 10.73
C LEU A 108 -6.60 1.50 10.49
N ALA A 109 -6.34 1.06 9.26
CA ALA A 109 -6.15 -0.35 8.93
C ALA A 109 -4.95 -0.96 9.68
N TYR A 110 -3.85 -0.21 9.83
CA TYR A 110 -2.72 -0.60 10.68
C TYR A 110 -3.11 -0.75 12.15
N LYS A 111 -3.85 0.22 12.71
CA LYS A 111 -4.34 0.15 14.10
C LYS A 111 -5.29 -1.04 14.31
N VAL A 112 -6.17 -1.32 13.36
CA VAL A 112 -7.04 -2.51 13.43
C VAL A 112 -6.22 -3.80 13.34
N GLY A 113 -5.21 -3.84 12.47
CA GLY A 113 -4.23 -4.93 12.44
C GLY A 113 -3.50 -5.12 13.77
N LEU A 114 -3.13 -4.03 14.44
CA LEU A 114 -2.53 -4.05 15.78
C LEU A 114 -3.48 -4.66 16.81
N GLY A 115 -4.71 -4.16 16.89
CA GLY A 115 -5.74 -4.66 17.83
C GLY A 115 -6.10 -6.14 17.60
N THR A 116 -6.19 -6.55 16.33
CA THR A 116 -6.37 -7.97 15.96
C THR A 116 -5.17 -8.81 16.36
N GLY A 117 -3.95 -8.32 16.11
CA GLY A 117 -2.71 -8.97 16.51
C GLY A 117 -2.64 -9.22 18.02
N GLN A 118 -2.98 -8.19 18.80
CA GLN A 118 -2.99 -8.25 20.25
C GLN A 118 -4.01 -9.27 20.79
N LEU A 119 -5.24 -9.26 20.26
CA LEU A 119 -6.30 -10.19 20.64
C LEU A 119 -5.90 -11.64 20.33
N LEU A 120 -5.43 -11.92 19.12
CA LEU A 120 -5.08 -13.27 18.71
C LEU A 120 -3.91 -13.84 19.52
N LYS A 121 -2.88 -13.03 19.77
CA LYS A 121 -1.75 -13.44 20.61
C LYS A 121 -2.16 -13.66 22.06
N HIS A 122 -3.11 -12.87 22.58
CA HIS A 122 -3.64 -13.06 23.93
C HIS A 122 -4.29 -14.45 24.12
N VAL A 123 -4.93 -14.98 23.09
CA VAL A 123 -5.57 -16.31 23.10
C VAL A 123 -4.67 -17.43 22.57
N GLY A 124 -3.37 -17.18 22.39
CA GLY A 124 -2.40 -18.19 21.95
C GLY A 124 -2.43 -18.53 20.46
N VAL A 125 -3.20 -17.79 19.65
CA VAL A 125 -3.14 -17.88 18.18
C VAL A 125 -1.89 -17.12 17.71
N ASN A 126 -1.11 -17.76 16.83
CA ASN A 126 0.17 -17.22 16.37
C ASN A 126 0.26 -17.04 14.84
N MET A 127 -0.80 -17.42 14.11
CA MET A 127 -0.93 -17.17 12.67
C MET A 127 -2.35 -16.72 12.34
N ASN A 128 -2.49 -15.71 11.48
CA ASN A 128 -3.77 -15.29 10.93
C ASN A 128 -3.77 -15.48 9.41
N TYR A 129 -4.79 -16.15 8.89
CA TYR A 129 -5.02 -16.31 7.46
C TYR A 129 -5.68 -15.05 6.88
N GLY A 130 -4.90 -13.97 6.92
CA GLY A 130 -5.21 -12.67 6.38
C GLY A 130 -3.97 -11.77 6.50
N PRO A 131 -3.99 -10.57 5.89
CA PRO A 131 -5.14 -9.92 5.25
C PRO A 131 -5.44 -10.40 3.82
N VAL A 132 -6.64 -10.10 3.33
CA VAL A 132 -7.07 -10.39 1.95
C VAL A 132 -6.46 -9.36 0.98
N CYS A 133 -5.82 -9.87 -0.06
CA CYS A 133 -5.18 -9.15 -1.17
C CYS A 133 -6.02 -9.18 -2.46
N ASP A 134 -7.16 -9.87 -2.47
CA ASP A 134 -8.04 -9.90 -3.63
C ASP A 134 -8.66 -8.53 -3.91
N ILE A 135 -8.80 -8.18 -5.18
CA ILE A 135 -9.37 -6.91 -5.64
C ILE A 135 -10.80 -7.16 -6.09
N ASN A 136 -11.79 -6.49 -5.52
CA ASN A 136 -13.19 -6.73 -5.88
C ASN A 136 -13.57 -6.06 -7.21
N SER A 137 -12.95 -6.50 -8.31
CA SER A 137 -13.14 -5.98 -9.66
C SER A 137 -14.44 -6.45 -10.31
N GLU A 138 -14.99 -7.60 -9.89
CA GLU A 138 -16.28 -8.12 -10.33
C GLU A 138 -17.36 -7.83 -9.27
N PRO A 139 -18.30 -6.90 -9.51
CA PRO A 139 -19.36 -6.55 -8.56
C PRO A 139 -20.28 -7.70 -8.14
N LEU A 140 -20.37 -8.78 -8.94
CA LEU A 140 -21.15 -9.98 -8.63
C LEU A 140 -20.33 -11.09 -7.94
N ASN A 141 -19.11 -10.79 -7.47
CA ASN A 141 -18.28 -11.79 -6.81
C ASN A 141 -18.93 -12.30 -5.50
N PRO A 142 -19.29 -13.60 -5.42
CA PRO A 142 -20.04 -14.14 -4.29
C PRO A 142 -19.14 -14.56 -3.10
N VAL A 143 -17.81 -14.55 -3.28
CA VAL A 143 -16.83 -15.09 -2.31
C VAL A 143 -16.01 -14.00 -1.65
N ILE A 144 -15.55 -13.01 -2.42
CA ILE A 144 -14.71 -11.92 -1.93
C ILE A 144 -15.57 -10.78 -1.43
N GLY A 145 -16.23 -10.04 -2.33
CA GLY A 145 -17.12 -8.93 -1.95
C GLY A 145 -16.48 -7.99 -0.92
N VAL A 146 -17.15 -7.83 0.22
CA VAL A 146 -16.70 -7.00 1.36
C VAL A 146 -15.42 -7.45 2.05
N ARG A 147 -14.90 -8.65 1.73
CA ARG A 147 -13.59 -9.14 2.21
C ARG A 147 -12.42 -8.49 1.47
N SER A 148 -12.67 -7.81 0.35
CA SER A 148 -11.67 -6.94 -0.26
C SER A 148 -11.77 -5.51 0.29
N PRO A 149 -10.65 -4.80 0.48
CA PRO A 149 -10.70 -3.36 0.77
C PRO A 149 -11.38 -2.51 -0.31
N GLY A 150 -11.43 -2.96 -1.57
CA GLY A 150 -11.99 -2.18 -2.68
C GLY A 150 -11.64 -2.75 -4.06
N ASP A 151 -11.82 -1.96 -5.11
CA ASP A 151 -11.61 -2.38 -6.51
C ASP A 151 -10.35 -1.79 -7.18
N VAL A 152 -9.57 -1.00 -6.44
CA VAL A 152 -8.33 -0.38 -6.95
C VAL A 152 -7.10 -1.20 -6.48
N PRO A 153 -6.26 -1.73 -7.38
CA PRO A 153 -5.16 -2.64 -7.04
C PRO A 153 -4.18 -2.08 -6.00
N GLU A 154 -3.66 -0.87 -6.21
CA GLU A 154 -2.71 -0.24 -5.28
C GLU A 154 -3.38 0.16 -3.96
N PHE A 155 -4.69 0.38 -3.97
CA PHE A 155 -5.45 0.65 -2.75
C PHE A 155 -5.54 -0.60 -1.89
N VAL A 156 -5.93 -1.73 -2.47
CA VAL A 156 -6.01 -3.03 -1.78
C VAL A 156 -4.65 -3.43 -1.20
N GLY A 157 -3.58 -3.34 -1.99
CA GLY A 157 -2.23 -3.67 -1.52
C GLY A 157 -1.78 -2.85 -0.31
N ARG A 158 -2.15 -1.58 -0.22
CA ARG A 158 -1.80 -0.72 0.94
C ARG A 158 -2.55 -1.09 2.20
N PHE A 159 -3.84 -1.43 2.08
CA PHE A 159 -4.64 -1.86 3.22
C PHE A 159 -4.18 -3.21 3.74
N ALA A 160 -3.92 -4.17 2.84
CA ALA A 160 -3.35 -5.47 3.20
C ALA A 160 -1.99 -5.29 3.89
N SER A 161 -1.07 -4.51 3.31
CA SER A 161 0.23 -4.19 3.94
C SER A 161 0.06 -3.56 5.33
N ALA A 162 -0.82 -2.57 5.48
CA ALA A 162 -1.03 -1.88 6.74
C ALA A 162 -1.51 -2.84 7.85
N ILE A 163 -2.50 -3.68 7.54
CA ILE A 163 -3.01 -4.69 8.48
C ILE A 163 -1.91 -5.68 8.87
N ALA A 164 -1.16 -6.21 7.89
CA ALA A 164 -0.07 -7.15 8.15
C ALA A 164 1.05 -6.52 9.00
N ARG A 165 1.40 -5.25 8.77
CA ARG A 165 2.36 -4.52 9.60
C ARG A 165 1.87 -4.35 11.04
N GLY A 166 0.58 -4.09 11.25
CA GLY A 166 -0.04 -4.00 12.57
C GLY A 166 0.01 -5.34 13.30
N GLN A 167 -0.40 -6.42 12.64
CA GLN A 167 -0.37 -7.78 13.19
C GLN A 167 1.05 -8.20 13.61
N ARG A 168 2.04 -7.90 12.77
CA ARG A 168 3.45 -8.20 13.02
C ARG A 168 4.02 -7.52 14.28
N GLN A 169 3.48 -6.38 14.71
CA GLN A 169 3.92 -5.73 15.96
C GLN A 169 3.71 -6.59 17.20
N HIS A 170 2.72 -7.50 17.16
CA HIS A 170 2.47 -8.46 18.22
C HIS A 170 3.09 -9.82 17.94
N ASN A 171 4.07 -9.93 17.01
CA ASN A 171 4.69 -11.20 16.66
C ASN A 171 3.65 -12.24 16.17
N LEU A 172 2.65 -11.78 15.43
CA LEU A 172 1.64 -12.60 14.76
C LEU A 172 2.03 -12.78 13.28
N ILE A 173 1.99 -14.02 12.79
CA ILE A 173 2.29 -14.35 11.39
C ILE A 173 1.09 -13.99 10.52
N SER A 174 1.29 -13.09 9.55
CA SER A 174 0.27 -12.76 8.55
C SER A 174 0.40 -13.65 7.32
N CYS A 175 -0.73 -14.06 6.75
CA CYS A 175 -0.79 -14.86 5.54
C CYS A 175 -1.72 -14.19 4.51
N VAL A 176 -1.14 -13.53 3.51
CA VAL A 176 -1.93 -12.83 2.49
C VAL A 176 -2.58 -13.80 1.51
N LYS A 177 -3.80 -13.49 1.06
CA LYS A 177 -4.63 -14.42 0.27
C LYS A 177 -5.59 -13.71 -0.71
N HIS A 178 -6.07 -14.34 -1.79
CA HIS A 178 -5.78 -15.71 -2.21
C HIS A 178 -5.02 -15.67 -3.55
N PHE A 179 -3.74 -16.01 -3.54
CA PHE A 179 -2.87 -15.88 -4.70
C PHE A 179 -3.30 -16.81 -5.85
N PRO A 180 -3.33 -16.36 -7.12
CA PRO A 180 -2.89 -15.05 -7.62
C PRO A 180 -3.92 -13.93 -7.63
N GLY A 181 -5.13 -14.15 -7.13
CA GLY A 181 -6.20 -13.16 -7.05
C GLY A 181 -7.56 -13.78 -7.39
N HIS A 182 -8.48 -13.80 -6.43
CA HIS A 182 -9.81 -14.43 -6.52
C HIS A 182 -10.95 -13.39 -6.67
N GLY A 183 -10.58 -12.14 -6.91
CA GLY A 183 -11.51 -11.01 -6.92
C GLY A 183 -12.34 -10.85 -8.19
N ASP A 184 -11.94 -11.50 -9.29
CA ASP A 184 -12.53 -11.37 -10.62
C ASP A 184 -13.30 -12.62 -11.08
N THR A 185 -14.17 -13.14 -10.23
CA THR A 185 -15.02 -14.29 -10.57
C THR A 185 -16.43 -14.13 -10.04
N ALA A 186 -17.42 -14.49 -10.86
CA ALA A 186 -18.82 -14.63 -10.47
C ALA A 186 -19.16 -16.06 -9.99
N THR A 187 -18.19 -16.98 -9.97
CA THR A 187 -18.35 -18.38 -9.51
C THR A 187 -17.65 -18.58 -8.17
N ASP A 188 -18.32 -19.27 -7.25
CA ASP A 188 -17.80 -19.62 -5.94
C ASP A 188 -16.93 -20.88 -5.96
N SER A 189 -15.70 -20.79 -5.43
CA SER A 189 -14.76 -21.90 -5.31
C SER A 189 -15.20 -23.04 -4.39
N HIS A 190 -16.17 -22.79 -3.51
CA HIS A 190 -16.71 -23.83 -2.62
C HIS A 190 -17.61 -24.82 -3.36
N TYR A 191 -18.13 -24.44 -4.55
CA TYR A 191 -19.12 -25.24 -5.30
C TYR A 191 -18.67 -25.61 -6.72
N GLY A 192 -17.52 -25.11 -7.18
CA GLY A 192 -16.93 -25.42 -8.48
C GLY A 192 -15.56 -24.76 -8.65
N LEU A 193 -14.87 -25.02 -9.76
CA LEU A 193 -13.57 -24.40 -10.06
C LEU A 193 -13.79 -23.03 -10.74
N PRO A 194 -13.53 -21.89 -10.07
CA PRO A 194 -13.67 -20.57 -10.69
C PRO A 194 -12.66 -20.41 -11.83
N VAL A 195 -13.06 -19.75 -12.91
CA VAL A 195 -12.21 -19.55 -14.10
C VAL A 195 -12.00 -18.06 -14.32
N ILE A 196 -10.74 -17.62 -14.31
CA ILE A 196 -10.35 -16.24 -14.63
C ILE A 196 -9.62 -16.26 -15.98
N SER A 197 -10.22 -15.66 -17.00
CA SER A 197 -9.73 -15.69 -18.39
C SER A 197 -8.76 -14.55 -18.74
N LYS A 198 -7.99 -14.06 -17.75
CA LYS A 198 -7.01 -12.97 -17.93
C LYS A 198 -5.67 -13.46 -18.46
N THR A 199 -5.02 -12.64 -19.28
CA THR A 199 -3.62 -12.86 -19.69
C THR A 199 -2.67 -12.55 -18.55
N ARG A 200 -1.39 -12.92 -18.72
CA ARG A 200 -0.34 -12.62 -17.75
C ARG A 200 -0.21 -11.12 -17.49
N GLU A 201 -0.19 -10.31 -18.53
CA GLU A 201 -0.03 -8.87 -18.46
C GLU A 201 -1.22 -8.22 -17.72
N GLN A 202 -2.43 -8.74 -17.93
CA GLN A 202 -3.63 -8.25 -17.24
C GLN A 202 -3.57 -8.55 -15.74
N LEU A 203 -3.11 -9.75 -15.35
CA LEU A 203 -2.92 -10.11 -13.94
C LEU A 203 -1.84 -9.23 -13.30
N GLU A 204 -0.75 -8.93 -14.01
CA GLU A 204 0.33 -8.05 -13.53
C GLU A 204 -0.13 -6.60 -13.30
N GLN A 205 -1.12 -6.14 -14.07
CA GLN A 205 -1.69 -4.79 -13.94
C GLN A 205 -2.79 -4.70 -12.88
N CYS A 206 -3.30 -5.82 -12.36
CA CYS A 206 -4.41 -5.86 -11.43
C CYS A 206 -4.15 -6.86 -10.30
N GLU A 207 -4.54 -8.12 -10.47
CA GLU A 207 -4.59 -9.15 -9.42
C GLU A 207 -3.26 -9.33 -8.65
N LEU A 208 -2.13 -9.24 -9.34
CA LEU A 208 -0.81 -9.47 -8.74
C LEU A 208 -0.26 -8.27 -7.97
N VAL A 209 -0.81 -7.06 -8.17
CA VAL A 209 -0.27 -5.81 -7.58
C VAL A 209 -0.22 -5.88 -6.04
N PRO A 210 -1.29 -6.29 -5.33
CA PRO A 210 -1.24 -6.45 -3.87
C PRO A 210 -0.21 -7.48 -3.40
N PHE A 211 -0.04 -8.59 -4.14
CA PHE A 211 0.94 -9.63 -3.80
C PHE A 211 2.38 -9.19 -4.07
N GLN A 212 2.64 -8.46 -5.15
CA GLN A 212 3.95 -7.84 -5.42
C GLN A 212 4.36 -6.91 -4.28
N ARG A 213 3.43 -6.07 -3.81
CA ARG A 213 3.68 -5.22 -2.64
C ARG A 213 3.96 -6.03 -1.38
N ALA A 214 3.10 -6.99 -1.04
CA ALA A 214 3.25 -7.79 0.17
C ALA A 214 4.58 -8.58 0.19
N THR A 215 4.96 -9.16 -0.93
CA THR A 215 6.22 -9.91 -1.06
C THR A 215 7.44 -8.99 -1.02
N ALA A 216 7.40 -7.82 -1.66
CA ALA A 216 8.46 -6.82 -1.57
C ALA A 216 8.66 -6.26 -0.14
N GLU A 217 7.60 -6.21 0.66
CA GLU A 217 7.65 -5.83 2.08
C GLU A 217 8.02 -7.00 3.02
N GLY A 218 8.26 -8.19 2.48
CA GLY A 218 8.66 -9.36 3.28
C GLY A 218 7.53 -9.97 4.11
N ILE A 219 6.33 -10.10 3.54
CA ILE A 219 5.22 -10.86 4.14
C ILE A 219 5.66 -12.28 4.52
N GLU A 220 5.15 -12.82 5.63
CA GLU A 220 5.59 -14.11 6.16
C GLU A 220 5.09 -15.31 5.35
N ALA A 221 3.83 -15.26 4.95
CA ALA A 221 3.16 -16.34 4.25
C ALA A 221 2.23 -15.82 3.14
N VAL A 222 2.06 -16.63 2.09
CA VAL A 222 1.10 -16.40 1.00
C VAL A 222 0.24 -17.65 0.84
N MET A 223 -1.08 -17.49 0.89
CA MET A 223 -2.04 -18.55 0.63
C MET A 223 -2.47 -18.56 -0.84
N THR A 224 -2.54 -19.75 -1.45
CA THR A 224 -2.93 -19.93 -2.86
C THR A 224 -4.43 -20.17 -3.00
N ALA A 225 -5.01 -19.81 -4.13
CA ALA A 225 -6.42 -20.00 -4.47
C ALA A 225 -6.65 -21.20 -5.39
N HIS A 226 -7.78 -21.88 -5.23
CA HIS A 226 -8.21 -22.95 -6.14
C HIS A 226 -8.96 -22.38 -7.35
N ILE A 227 -8.23 -21.68 -8.24
CA ILE A 227 -8.78 -21.02 -9.44
C ILE A 227 -8.10 -21.50 -10.72
N SER A 228 -8.84 -21.57 -11.82
CA SER A 228 -8.33 -21.89 -13.16
C SER A 228 -7.96 -20.62 -13.92
N LEU A 229 -6.78 -20.62 -14.55
CA LEU A 229 -6.22 -19.46 -15.27
C LEU A 229 -5.81 -19.83 -16.71
N PRO A 230 -6.77 -20.14 -17.60
CA PRO A 230 -6.46 -20.59 -18.96
C PRO A 230 -5.66 -19.55 -19.78
N GLY A 231 -5.83 -18.25 -19.47
CA GLY A 231 -5.13 -17.16 -20.19
C GLY A 231 -3.62 -17.08 -19.92
N LEU A 232 -3.11 -17.80 -18.92
CA LEU A 232 -1.67 -17.93 -18.68
C LEU A 232 -1.00 -18.99 -19.60
N GLY A 233 -1.78 -19.76 -20.38
CA GLY A 233 -1.25 -20.84 -21.22
C GLY A 233 -0.68 -22.04 -20.43
N VAL A 234 -0.82 -22.01 -19.11
CA VAL A 234 -0.44 -23.05 -18.16
C VAL A 234 -1.51 -24.15 -18.15
N GLY A 235 -1.12 -25.39 -17.85
CA GLY A 235 -1.98 -26.57 -17.97
C GLY A 235 -3.34 -26.46 -17.25
N LYS A 236 -4.23 -27.44 -17.46
CA LYS A 236 -5.61 -27.50 -16.89
C LYS A 236 -5.70 -27.51 -15.34
N LEU A 237 -4.60 -27.31 -14.64
CA LEU A 237 -4.51 -27.38 -13.19
C LEU A 237 -4.97 -26.06 -12.55
N PRO A 238 -5.69 -26.11 -11.42
CA PRO A 238 -5.92 -24.95 -10.56
C PRO A 238 -4.59 -24.30 -10.14
N ALA A 239 -4.61 -23.00 -9.83
CA ALA A 239 -3.44 -22.21 -9.46
C ALA A 239 -2.63 -22.83 -8.30
N THR A 240 -3.30 -23.35 -7.27
CA THR A 240 -2.68 -24.10 -6.16
C THR A 240 -1.84 -25.30 -6.61
N LEU A 241 -2.20 -25.96 -7.72
CA LEU A 241 -1.54 -27.15 -8.25
C LEU A 241 -0.63 -26.84 -9.45
N SER A 242 -0.57 -25.59 -9.90
CA SER A 242 0.17 -25.20 -11.09
C SER A 242 1.55 -24.65 -10.75
N GLN A 243 2.59 -25.40 -11.13
CA GLN A 243 3.98 -24.97 -10.92
C GLN A 243 4.28 -23.63 -11.62
N ASP A 244 3.70 -23.41 -12.79
CA ASP A 244 3.90 -22.17 -13.53
C ASP A 244 3.30 -20.96 -12.81
N VAL A 245 2.14 -21.13 -12.17
CA VAL A 245 1.52 -20.09 -11.35
C VAL A 245 2.32 -19.82 -10.08
N LEU A 246 2.78 -20.87 -9.37
CA LEU A 246 3.59 -20.69 -8.17
C LEU A 246 5.00 -20.15 -8.48
N ASN A 247 5.51 -20.37 -9.69
CA ASN A 247 6.75 -19.76 -10.17
C ASN A 247 6.64 -18.23 -10.31
N ILE A 248 5.44 -17.66 -10.44
CA ILE A 248 5.26 -16.20 -10.39
C ILE A 248 5.72 -15.68 -9.02
N LEU A 249 5.33 -16.32 -7.91
CA LEU A 249 5.84 -15.97 -6.59
C LEU A 249 7.34 -16.30 -6.47
N ARG A 250 7.73 -17.53 -6.78
CA ARG A 250 9.08 -18.04 -6.50
C ARG A 250 10.17 -17.43 -7.36
N LYS A 251 9.93 -17.30 -8.66
CA LYS A 251 10.94 -16.87 -9.64
C LYS A 251 10.79 -15.39 -9.95
N ASP A 252 9.57 -14.95 -10.29
CA ASP A 252 9.35 -13.60 -10.80
C ASP A 252 9.38 -12.58 -9.65
N MET A 253 8.64 -12.83 -8.58
CA MET A 253 8.63 -11.99 -7.37
C MET A 253 9.77 -12.32 -6.39
N LYS A 254 10.55 -13.38 -6.64
CA LYS A 254 11.67 -13.85 -5.78
C LYS A 254 11.27 -14.05 -4.32
N TYR A 255 10.06 -14.53 -4.09
CA TYR A 255 9.52 -14.73 -2.75
C TYR A 255 10.08 -16.00 -2.09
N ASP A 256 10.84 -15.84 -1.00
CA ASP A 256 11.45 -16.92 -0.20
C ASP A 256 10.68 -17.21 1.12
N GLY A 257 9.48 -16.63 1.30
CA GLY A 257 8.62 -16.94 2.44
C GLY A 257 7.77 -18.19 2.23
N MET A 258 6.95 -18.55 3.22
CA MET A 258 6.13 -19.77 3.15
C MET A 258 4.98 -19.60 2.15
N ILE A 259 4.76 -20.59 1.29
CA ILE A 259 3.53 -20.70 0.49
C ILE A 259 2.66 -21.81 1.11
N ILE A 260 1.41 -21.50 1.41
CA ILE A 260 0.44 -22.46 1.93
C ILE A 260 -0.75 -22.59 0.98
N THR A 261 -1.37 -23.77 0.91
CA THR A 261 -2.61 -23.94 0.15
C THR A 261 -3.81 -23.34 0.89
N ASP A 262 -4.85 -22.92 0.17
CA ASP A 262 -6.20 -22.92 0.75
C ASP A 262 -6.63 -24.39 1.04
N CYS A 263 -7.76 -24.58 1.70
CA CYS A 263 -8.21 -25.89 2.17
C CYS A 263 -8.43 -26.87 1.00
N LEU A 264 -7.62 -27.92 0.93
CA LEU A 264 -7.70 -28.91 -0.14
C LEU A 264 -8.96 -29.80 -0.08
N GLU A 265 -9.79 -29.69 0.97
CA GLU A 265 -11.11 -30.34 1.03
C GLU A 265 -12.21 -29.55 0.29
N MET A 266 -11.90 -28.37 -0.24
CA MET A 266 -12.81 -27.61 -1.10
C MET A 266 -12.98 -28.28 -2.48
N ASP A 267 -14.17 -28.14 -3.07
CA ASP A 267 -14.52 -28.82 -4.32
C ASP A 267 -13.70 -28.39 -5.55
N GLY A 268 -13.09 -27.20 -5.51
CA GLY A 268 -12.10 -26.78 -6.50
C GLY A 268 -10.90 -27.73 -6.65
N ILE A 269 -10.61 -28.56 -5.63
CA ILE A 269 -9.56 -29.59 -5.65
C ILE A 269 -10.17 -30.98 -5.42
N ARG A 270 -10.89 -31.18 -4.31
CA ARG A 270 -11.42 -32.47 -3.87
C ARG A 270 -12.19 -33.20 -4.96
N ALA A 271 -13.09 -32.50 -5.65
CA ALA A 271 -14.00 -33.11 -6.61
C ALA A 271 -13.31 -33.61 -7.88
N THR A 272 -12.15 -33.05 -8.24
CA THR A 272 -11.45 -33.36 -9.51
C THR A 272 -10.21 -34.22 -9.30
N TYR A 273 -9.41 -33.93 -8.28
CA TYR A 273 -8.11 -34.58 -8.07
C TYR A 273 -8.11 -35.50 -6.84
N GLY A 274 -9.04 -35.32 -5.91
CA GLY A 274 -8.95 -35.89 -4.57
C GLY A 274 -7.94 -35.12 -3.71
N THR A 275 -8.18 -35.12 -2.39
CA THR A 275 -7.36 -34.33 -1.44
C THR A 275 -5.95 -34.91 -1.28
N GLU A 276 -5.81 -36.23 -1.31
CA GLU A 276 -4.52 -36.91 -1.15
C GLU A 276 -3.58 -36.65 -2.33
N GLU A 277 -4.09 -36.78 -3.56
CA GLU A 277 -3.31 -36.47 -4.76
C GLU A 277 -3.12 -34.96 -4.93
N GLY A 278 -4.12 -34.15 -4.58
CA GLY A 278 -3.99 -32.70 -4.52
C GLY A 278 -2.85 -32.25 -3.61
N SER A 279 -2.63 -32.95 -2.49
CA SER A 279 -1.50 -32.69 -1.56
C SER A 279 -0.14 -32.94 -2.21
N VAL A 280 -0.01 -34.02 -2.99
CA VAL A 280 1.20 -34.34 -3.76
C VAL A 280 1.45 -33.27 -4.82
N LEU A 281 0.42 -32.94 -5.60
CA LEU A 281 0.49 -31.96 -6.69
C LEU A 281 0.84 -30.56 -6.16
N ALA A 282 0.24 -30.13 -5.05
CA ALA A 282 0.51 -28.82 -4.45
C ALA A 282 1.96 -28.69 -3.97
N LEU A 283 2.50 -29.72 -3.29
CA LEU A 283 3.89 -29.75 -2.86
C LEU A 283 4.84 -29.76 -4.06
N ALA A 284 4.55 -30.58 -5.07
CA ALA A 284 5.33 -30.64 -6.31
C ALA A 284 5.34 -29.31 -7.07
N ALA A 285 4.21 -28.59 -7.08
CA ALA A 285 4.06 -27.29 -7.73
C ALA A 285 4.88 -26.17 -7.07
N GLY A 286 5.09 -26.23 -5.74
CA GLY A 286 5.86 -25.22 -5.00
C GLY A 286 5.24 -24.73 -3.69
N SER A 287 4.10 -25.29 -3.26
CA SER A 287 3.53 -25.02 -1.93
C SER A 287 4.40 -25.68 -0.86
N ASP A 288 4.69 -24.98 0.24
CA ASP A 288 5.50 -25.51 1.34
C ASP A 288 4.65 -26.10 2.45
N SER A 289 3.42 -25.60 2.61
CA SER A 289 2.47 -26.12 3.58
C SER A 289 1.13 -26.45 2.91
N ILE A 290 0.49 -27.53 3.38
CA ILE A 290 -0.75 -28.07 2.86
C ILE A 290 -1.82 -27.95 3.95
N MET A 291 -2.97 -27.35 3.61
CA MET A 291 -4.09 -27.14 4.51
C MET A 291 -5.21 -28.16 4.27
N ILE A 292 -5.62 -28.89 5.32
CA ILE A 292 -6.73 -29.86 5.31
C ILE A 292 -7.56 -29.70 6.58
N CYS A 293 -8.70 -29.02 6.50
CA CYS A 293 -9.35 -28.44 7.67
C CYS A 293 -10.29 -29.37 8.46
N HIS A 294 -10.76 -30.50 7.93
CA HIS A 294 -11.94 -31.18 8.51
C HIS A 294 -11.72 -32.65 8.84
N THR A 295 -11.30 -33.45 7.85
CA THR A 295 -11.49 -34.91 7.92
C THR A 295 -10.21 -35.64 8.31
N TYR A 296 -10.17 -36.23 9.51
CA TYR A 296 -9.01 -36.94 10.06
C TYR A 296 -8.43 -38.01 9.12
N ASP A 297 -9.29 -38.89 8.57
CA ASP A 297 -8.82 -39.97 7.68
C ASP A 297 -8.15 -39.42 6.41
N VAL A 298 -8.67 -38.31 5.87
CA VAL A 298 -8.10 -37.63 4.70
C VAL A 298 -6.78 -36.95 5.05
N GLN A 299 -6.66 -36.36 6.23
CA GLN A 299 -5.40 -35.77 6.73
C GLN A 299 -4.30 -36.85 6.82
N VAL A 300 -4.61 -37.98 7.44
CA VAL A 300 -3.68 -39.13 7.57
C VAL A 300 -3.32 -39.70 6.19
N ALA A 301 -4.30 -39.91 5.32
CA ALA A 301 -4.09 -40.45 3.99
C ALA A 301 -3.21 -39.52 3.14
N SER A 302 -3.42 -38.20 3.23
CA SER A 302 -2.64 -37.20 2.50
C SER A 302 -1.18 -37.16 2.94
N ILE A 303 -0.90 -37.20 4.24
CA ILE A 303 0.48 -37.27 4.76
C ILE A 303 1.18 -38.52 4.24
N ARG A 304 0.51 -39.68 4.29
CA ARG A 304 1.06 -40.95 3.78
C ARG A 304 1.30 -40.93 2.28
N ARG A 305 0.37 -40.36 1.51
CA ARG A 305 0.48 -40.23 0.06
C ARG A 305 1.66 -39.34 -0.34
N VAL A 306 1.91 -38.24 0.38
CA VAL A 306 3.10 -37.40 0.18
C VAL A 306 4.38 -38.15 0.52
N CYS A 307 4.42 -38.91 1.63
CA CYS A 307 5.57 -39.75 1.96
C CYS A 307 5.89 -40.74 0.83
N GLU A 308 4.89 -41.44 0.31
CA GLU A 308 5.05 -42.37 -0.81
C GLU A 308 5.58 -41.66 -2.07
N ALA A 309 5.05 -40.48 -2.40
CA ALA A 309 5.50 -39.70 -3.54
C ALA A 309 6.98 -39.28 -3.40
N VAL A 310 7.45 -39.01 -2.18
CA VAL A 310 8.87 -38.71 -1.92
C VAL A 310 9.73 -39.97 -2.02
N GLU A 311 9.30 -41.10 -1.44
CA GLU A 311 10.02 -42.38 -1.46
C GLU A 311 10.17 -42.94 -2.88
N THR A 312 9.15 -42.76 -3.71
CA THR A 312 9.16 -43.17 -5.13
C THR A 312 9.91 -42.19 -6.04
N GLY A 313 10.32 -41.02 -5.51
CA GLY A 313 11.01 -39.98 -6.27
C GLY A 313 10.09 -39.13 -7.17
N HIS A 314 8.77 -39.30 -7.09
CA HIS A 314 7.82 -38.42 -7.77
C HIS A 314 7.91 -36.98 -7.26
N ILE A 315 8.08 -36.80 -5.95
CA ILE A 315 8.53 -35.55 -5.35
C ILE A 315 10.02 -35.68 -5.03
N PRO A 316 10.90 -34.89 -5.67
CA PRO A 316 12.32 -34.93 -5.36
C PRO A 316 12.57 -34.57 -3.89
N MET A 317 13.47 -35.28 -3.21
CA MET A 317 13.82 -35.00 -1.81
C MET A 317 14.19 -33.52 -1.60
N LYS A 318 14.89 -32.90 -2.55
CA LYS A 318 15.21 -31.47 -2.52
C LYS A 318 13.97 -30.58 -2.37
N ARG A 319 12.86 -30.90 -3.04
CA ARG A 319 11.62 -30.12 -2.93
C ARG A 319 11.05 -30.19 -1.52
N LEU A 320 11.08 -31.38 -0.89
CA LEU A 320 10.69 -31.57 0.50
C LEU A 320 11.61 -30.77 1.44
N GLU A 321 12.92 -30.79 1.22
CA GLU A 321 13.88 -30.01 2.01
C GLU A 321 13.63 -28.50 1.89
N ASP A 322 13.36 -28.00 0.68
CA ASP A 322 13.06 -26.58 0.46
C ASP A 322 11.78 -26.16 1.20
N ALA A 323 10.72 -26.97 1.14
CA ALA A 323 9.48 -26.72 1.86
C ALA A 323 9.68 -26.72 3.39
N TYR A 324 10.37 -27.76 3.88
CA TYR A 324 10.68 -27.91 5.30
C TYR A 324 11.53 -26.75 5.82
N ARG A 325 12.48 -26.26 5.02
CA ARG A 325 13.29 -25.08 5.34
C ARG A 325 12.40 -23.84 5.52
N HIS A 326 11.50 -23.53 4.60
CA HIS A 326 10.63 -22.34 4.73
C HIS A 326 9.76 -22.41 5.99
N VAL A 327 9.14 -23.56 6.24
CA VAL A 327 8.30 -23.79 7.43
C VAL A 327 9.12 -23.61 8.71
N THR A 328 10.29 -24.24 8.80
CA THR A 328 11.12 -24.18 10.02
C THR A 328 11.75 -22.81 10.23
N GLN A 329 12.19 -22.12 9.18
CA GLN A 329 12.69 -20.75 9.27
C GLN A 329 11.61 -19.79 9.78
N LEU A 330 10.38 -19.93 9.30
CA LEU A 330 9.26 -19.12 9.78
C LEU A 330 8.96 -19.40 11.26
N LYS A 331 8.90 -20.68 11.66
CA LYS A 331 8.72 -21.04 13.08
C LYS A 331 9.83 -20.48 13.96
N GLN A 332 11.09 -20.62 13.56
CA GLN A 332 12.24 -20.09 14.31
C GLN A 332 12.22 -18.58 14.48
N LYS A 333 11.67 -17.85 13.50
CA LYS A 333 11.59 -16.40 13.53
C LYS A 333 10.49 -15.88 14.46
N PHE A 334 9.38 -16.61 14.61
CA PHE A 334 8.17 -16.10 15.28
C PHE A 334 7.75 -16.87 16.53
N LEU A 335 8.17 -18.13 16.69
CA LEU A 335 7.65 -19.01 17.74
C LEU A 335 8.72 -19.40 18.74
N ASP A 336 8.35 -19.35 20.01
CA ASP A 336 9.19 -19.69 21.15
C ASP A 336 8.39 -20.51 22.18
N TRP A 337 9.04 -21.49 22.80
CA TRP A 337 8.38 -22.40 23.74
C TRP A 337 8.01 -21.73 25.07
N ASP A 338 8.84 -20.79 25.55
CA ASP A 338 8.56 -20.07 26.79
C ASP A 338 7.34 -19.16 26.60
N GLU A 339 7.22 -18.51 25.43
CA GLU A 339 6.03 -17.74 25.09
C GLU A 339 4.79 -18.64 24.92
N ALA A 340 4.91 -19.75 24.19
CA ALA A 340 3.80 -20.64 23.85
C ALA A 340 3.17 -21.36 25.06
N LEU A 341 3.96 -21.63 26.11
CA LEU A 341 3.53 -22.38 27.30
C LEU A 341 3.27 -21.50 28.52
N ARG A 342 3.37 -20.17 28.36
CA ARG A 342 3.24 -19.20 29.45
C ARG A 342 1.84 -19.21 30.11
N THR A 343 1.81 -19.34 31.43
CA THR A 343 0.57 -19.45 32.24
C THR A 343 0.29 -18.25 33.15
N ASP A 344 1.20 -17.28 33.26
CA ASP A 344 1.27 -16.26 34.33
C ASP A 344 0.52 -14.94 34.06
N VAL A 345 -0.13 -14.78 32.90
CA VAL A 345 -0.88 -13.57 32.59
C VAL A 345 -2.27 -13.65 33.24
N ALA A 346 -2.58 -12.76 34.19
CA ALA A 346 -3.92 -12.61 34.74
C ALA A 346 -4.92 -12.39 33.58
N ILE A 347 -5.68 -13.44 33.27
CA ILE A 347 -6.47 -13.58 32.05
C ILE A 347 -7.52 -12.47 31.97
N ASP A 348 -8.26 -12.26 33.06
CA ASP A 348 -9.43 -11.37 33.06
C ASP A 348 -9.09 -9.88 33.00
N SER A 349 -8.05 -9.43 33.72
CA SER A 349 -7.73 -7.99 33.76
C SER A 349 -7.09 -7.53 32.45
N SER A 350 -6.18 -8.32 31.89
CA SER A 350 -5.50 -7.97 30.65
C SER A 350 -6.41 -8.05 29.41
N PHE A 351 -7.34 -9.01 29.37
CA PHE A 351 -8.31 -9.09 28.27
C PHE A 351 -9.28 -7.90 28.25
N ARG A 352 -9.79 -7.47 29.41
CA ARG A 352 -10.71 -6.32 29.51
C ARG A 352 -10.12 -5.05 28.92
N ASP A 353 -8.83 -4.79 29.17
CA ASP A 353 -8.14 -3.61 28.62
C ASP A 353 -7.98 -3.70 27.10
N ILE A 354 -7.62 -4.89 26.59
CA ILE A 354 -7.53 -5.15 25.13
C ILE A 354 -8.89 -4.93 24.47
N ASP A 355 -9.94 -5.50 25.05
CA ASP A 355 -11.29 -5.41 24.51
C ASP A 355 -11.83 -3.98 24.54
N LEU A 356 -11.57 -3.24 25.62
CA LEU A 356 -11.93 -1.82 25.73
C LEU A 356 -11.26 -0.97 24.63
N GLN A 357 -9.95 -1.16 24.41
CA GLN A 357 -9.21 -0.45 23.35
C GLN A 357 -9.73 -0.82 21.96
N ASN A 358 -10.02 -2.10 21.73
CA ASN A 358 -10.59 -2.56 20.46
C ASN A 358 -11.99 -2.01 20.22
N ARG A 359 -12.81 -1.87 21.27
CA ARG A 359 -14.14 -1.27 21.19
C ARG A 359 -14.07 0.21 20.80
N GLU A 360 -13.24 1.00 21.47
CA GLU A 360 -13.04 2.41 21.14
C GLU A 360 -12.51 2.60 19.70
N LEU A 361 -11.59 1.73 19.28
CA LEU A 361 -11.08 1.72 17.92
C LEU A 361 -12.17 1.35 16.90
N ALA A 362 -12.99 0.34 17.20
CA ALA A 362 -14.11 -0.08 16.36
C ALA A 362 -15.13 1.05 16.19
N GLU A 363 -15.56 1.68 17.29
CA GLU A 363 -16.48 2.82 17.28
C GLU A 363 -15.97 3.95 16.37
N ALA A 364 -14.69 4.34 16.54
CA ALA A 364 -14.05 5.36 15.71
C ALA A 364 -13.93 4.96 14.23
N ALA A 365 -13.71 3.67 13.95
CA ALA A 365 -13.55 3.17 12.61
C ALA A 365 -14.88 3.06 11.87
N TYR A 366 -15.92 2.51 12.51
CA TYR A 366 -17.26 2.40 11.94
C TYR A 366 -17.91 3.76 11.70
N ALA A 367 -17.72 4.72 12.62
CA ALA A 367 -18.16 6.10 12.40
C ALA A 367 -17.55 6.72 11.13
N ARG A 368 -16.35 6.26 10.73
CA ARG A 368 -15.64 6.74 9.54
C ARG A 368 -15.85 5.88 8.30
N SER A 369 -16.41 4.68 8.43
CA SER A 369 -16.60 3.76 7.31
C SER A 369 -17.94 3.95 6.61
N VAL A 370 -19.02 4.22 7.35
CA VAL A 370 -20.36 4.31 6.77
C VAL A 370 -20.42 5.43 5.72
N THR A 371 -20.90 5.06 4.53
CA THR A 371 -20.93 5.94 3.36
C THR A 371 -22.38 6.22 2.98
N VAL A 372 -22.76 7.50 3.00
CA VAL A 372 -23.97 7.96 2.29
C VAL A 372 -23.59 8.08 0.82
N VAL A 373 -23.93 7.06 0.03
CA VAL A 373 -23.58 6.98 -1.40
C VAL A 373 -24.32 8.07 -2.18
N ARG A 374 -25.59 8.29 -1.83
CA ARG A 374 -26.40 9.41 -2.33
C ARG A 374 -27.57 9.70 -1.41
N ASP A 375 -28.02 10.95 -1.42
CA ASP A 375 -29.26 11.42 -0.79
C ASP A 375 -29.90 12.51 -1.67
N THR A 376 -30.45 12.10 -2.81
CA THR A 376 -30.95 13.01 -3.84
C THR A 376 -32.15 13.83 -3.37
N SER A 377 -32.99 13.23 -2.53
CA SER A 377 -34.18 13.86 -1.95
C SER A 377 -33.90 14.60 -0.63
N LYS A 378 -32.65 14.63 -0.16
CA LYS A 378 -32.23 15.26 1.10
C LYS A 378 -33.08 14.81 2.29
N ILE A 379 -33.29 13.50 2.41
CA ILE A 379 -34.09 12.89 3.48
C ILE A 379 -33.32 12.89 4.81
N LEU A 380 -31.98 12.88 4.76
CA LEU A 380 -31.14 12.81 5.95
C LEU A 380 -30.79 14.22 6.49
N PRO A 381 -30.77 14.41 7.82
CA PRO A 381 -31.16 13.45 8.86
C PRO A 381 -32.70 13.38 9.03
N ILE A 382 -33.20 12.21 9.41
CA ILE A 382 -34.62 11.98 9.71
C ILE A 382 -34.95 12.54 11.11
N SER A 383 -36.13 13.16 11.25
CA SER A 383 -36.65 13.56 12.57
C SER A 383 -36.99 12.36 13.46
N LYS A 384 -36.61 12.43 14.74
CA LYS A 384 -37.00 11.44 15.76
C LYS A 384 -38.52 11.31 15.96
N SER A 385 -39.31 12.29 15.50
CA SER A 385 -40.77 12.29 15.59
C SER A 385 -41.47 11.67 14.38
N CYS A 386 -40.74 11.32 13.31
CA CYS A 386 -41.32 10.69 12.13
C CYS A 386 -41.88 9.30 12.48
N LYS A 387 -42.97 8.90 11.83
CA LYS A 387 -43.40 7.51 11.85
C LYS A 387 -42.48 6.69 10.94
N VAL A 388 -41.62 5.87 11.55
CA VAL A 388 -40.61 5.06 10.85
C VAL A 388 -41.03 3.61 10.78
N VAL A 389 -40.92 3.00 9.61
CA VAL A 389 -41.03 1.54 9.42
C VAL A 389 -39.67 1.01 8.98
N PHE A 390 -39.15 0.05 9.74
CA PHE A 390 -37.88 -0.61 9.50
C PHE A 390 -38.12 -2.00 8.89
N LEU A 391 -37.51 -2.25 7.74
CA LEU A 391 -37.53 -3.53 7.06
C LEU A 391 -36.15 -4.14 7.09
N PHE A 392 -36.09 -5.39 7.53
CA PHE A 392 -34.87 -6.17 7.54
C PHE A 392 -35.20 -7.59 7.08
N PRO A 393 -34.33 -8.25 6.30
CA PRO A 393 -34.64 -9.55 5.74
C PRO A 393 -34.81 -10.59 6.85
N GLY A 394 -35.85 -11.42 6.73
CA GLY A 394 -36.19 -12.47 7.67
C GLY A 394 -35.33 -13.73 7.55
N ASP A 395 -35.84 -14.84 8.08
CA ASP A 395 -35.15 -16.14 8.03
C ASP A 395 -34.84 -16.57 6.59
N GLN A 396 -33.75 -17.32 6.42
CA GLN A 396 -33.23 -17.78 5.12
C GLN A 396 -32.60 -16.69 4.22
N THR A 397 -32.13 -15.60 4.80
CA THR A 397 -31.26 -14.65 4.09
C THR A 397 -29.97 -15.37 3.64
N PRO A 398 -29.55 -15.26 2.36
CA PRO A 398 -28.30 -15.88 1.92
C PRO A 398 -27.14 -15.37 2.76
N ALA A 399 -26.43 -16.29 3.41
CA ALA A 399 -25.08 -16.02 3.88
C ALA A 399 -24.18 -16.25 2.66
N GLY A 400 -23.38 -15.26 2.26
CA GLY A 400 -22.48 -15.38 1.10
C GLY A 400 -21.57 -16.62 1.18
N GLY A 401 -20.95 -17.01 0.06
CA GLY A 401 -20.24 -18.30 -0.07
C GLY A 401 -19.11 -18.55 0.93
N ALA A 402 -18.53 -17.49 1.51
CA ALA A 402 -17.32 -17.55 2.33
C ALA A 402 -17.52 -17.83 3.83
N VAL A 403 -18.76 -17.89 4.35
CA VAL A 403 -18.98 -17.60 5.79
C VAL A 403 -18.37 -18.64 6.73
N ASP A 404 -18.32 -19.91 6.33
CA ASP A 404 -18.05 -20.96 7.31
C ASP A 404 -16.73 -21.71 7.10
N GLY A 405 -16.12 -21.65 5.90
CA GLY A 405 -14.98 -22.50 5.54
C GLY A 405 -15.27 -24.00 5.69
N GLU A 406 -16.53 -24.41 5.95
CA GLU A 406 -16.96 -25.79 6.12
C GLU A 406 -17.62 -26.37 4.87
N GLY A 407 -17.81 -25.59 3.80
CA GLY A 407 -18.51 -26.04 2.58
C GLY A 407 -19.98 -26.45 2.79
N LEU A 408 -20.56 -26.17 3.98
CA LEU A 408 -21.87 -26.68 4.40
C LEU A 408 -23.06 -25.75 4.10
N GLY A 409 -22.86 -24.62 3.41
CA GLY A 409 -23.95 -23.79 2.90
C GLY A 409 -24.99 -23.39 3.97
N ARG A 410 -24.57 -23.02 5.18
CA ARG A 410 -25.53 -22.56 6.19
C ARG A 410 -26.16 -21.26 5.74
N LYS A 411 -27.49 -21.25 5.72
CA LYS A 411 -28.31 -20.04 5.62
C LYS A 411 -28.14 -19.27 6.93
N GLY A 412 -27.61 -18.05 6.86
CA GLY A 412 -27.50 -17.20 8.04
C GLY A 412 -28.89 -16.80 8.53
N SER A 413 -29.22 -17.10 9.79
CA SER A 413 -30.32 -16.44 10.48
C SER A 413 -29.77 -15.19 11.19
N TYR A 414 -29.93 -14.02 10.58
CA TYR A 414 -29.60 -12.76 11.25
C TYR A 414 -30.67 -12.49 12.31
N ASN A 415 -30.27 -12.30 13.56
CA ASN A 415 -31.18 -11.79 14.58
C ASN A 415 -31.39 -10.30 14.34
N GLY A 416 -32.32 -9.96 13.45
CA GLY A 416 -32.59 -8.57 13.13
C GLY A 416 -33.12 -7.74 14.31
N SER A 417 -33.51 -8.36 15.43
CA SER A 417 -34.11 -7.68 16.58
C SER A 417 -33.12 -6.70 17.22
N VAL A 418 -31.82 -7.02 17.14
CA VAL A 418 -30.75 -6.17 17.67
C VAL A 418 -30.66 -4.84 16.90
N TYR A 419 -30.90 -4.87 15.58
CA TYR A 419 -30.91 -3.68 14.73
C TYR A 419 -32.12 -2.79 15.02
N PHE A 420 -33.26 -3.43 15.28
CA PHE A 420 -34.46 -2.72 15.70
C PHE A 420 -34.29 -2.02 17.04
N ASP A 421 -33.64 -2.67 18.01
CA ASP A 421 -33.34 -2.05 19.31
C ASP A 421 -32.40 -0.84 19.17
N VAL A 422 -31.40 -0.89 18.29
CA VAL A 422 -30.57 0.29 17.94
C VAL A 422 -31.45 1.45 17.43
N LEU A 423 -32.39 1.19 16.53
CA LEU A 423 -33.27 2.25 16.00
C LEU A 423 -34.21 2.82 17.07
N LYS A 424 -34.68 2.02 18.04
CA LYS A 424 -35.55 2.49 19.13
C LYS A 424 -34.90 3.52 20.03
N GLU A 425 -33.57 3.49 20.18
CA GLU A 425 -32.84 4.50 20.94
C GLU A 425 -32.98 5.90 20.33
N TYR A 426 -33.16 5.98 19.02
CA TYR A 426 -33.37 7.23 18.29
C TYR A 426 -34.86 7.54 18.06
N ASN A 427 -35.67 6.52 17.77
CA ASN A 427 -37.10 6.64 17.49
C ASN A 427 -37.89 5.54 18.23
N PRO A 428 -38.45 5.82 19.43
CA PRO A 428 -39.19 4.83 20.21
C PRO A 428 -40.47 4.29 19.55
N ALA A 429 -40.98 4.97 18.50
CA ALA A 429 -42.20 4.61 17.78
C ALA A 429 -41.93 3.80 16.49
N VAL A 430 -40.67 3.46 16.21
CA VAL A 430 -40.30 2.65 15.05
C VAL A 430 -41.02 1.30 15.07
N ALA A 431 -41.58 0.91 13.93
CA ALA A 431 -42.18 -0.41 13.73
C ALA A 431 -41.24 -1.29 12.89
N GLU A 432 -41.16 -2.58 13.19
CA GLU A 432 -40.33 -3.54 12.46
C GLU A 432 -41.18 -4.46 11.58
N ILE A 433 -40.67 -4.74 10.39
CA ILE A 433 -41.20 -5.73 9.45
C ILE A 433 -40.05 -6.66 9.02
N ARG A 434 -40.28 -7.97 9.13
CA ARG A 434 -39.38 -9.01 8.63
C ARG A 434 -39.88 -9.50 7.29
N TYR A 435 -39.16 -9.18 6.22
CA TYR A 435 -39.60 -9.55 4.87
C TYR A 435 -38.85 -10.79 4.36
N GLY A 436 -39.53 -11.60 3.57
CA GLY A 436 -38.95 -12.79 2.93
C GLY A 436 -39.38 -12.93 1.47
N ALA A 437 -39.11 -14.08 0.87
CA ALA A 437 -39.46 -14.35 -0.52
C ALA A 437 -40.98 -14.29 -0.81
N ALA A 438 -41.83 -14.45 0.22
CA ALA A 438 -43.28 -14.30 0.11
C ALA A 438 -43.74 -12.84 -0.10
N GLY A 439 -42.86 -11.86 0.08
CA GLY A 439 -43.19 -10.44 0.04
C GLY A 439 -43.85 -9.96 1.34
N LEU A 440 -44.52 -8.80 1.25
CA LEU A 440 -45.25 -8.19 2.38
C LEU A 440 -46.76 -8.47 2.26
N SER A 441 -47.40 -8.69 3.39
CA SER A 441 -48.86 -8.76 3.54
C SER A 441 -49.52 -7.39 3.30
N GLU A 442 -50.84 -7.39 3.10
CA GLU A 442 -51.61 -6.14 2.94
C GLU A 442 -51.52 -5.24 4.18
N GLU A 443 -51.51 -5.82 5.39
CA GLU A 443 -51.37 -5.06 6.64
C GLU A 443 -50.00 -4.38 6.74
N GLU A 444 -48.93 -5.07 6.35
CA GLU A 444 -47.58 -4.51 6.27
C GLU A 444 -47.51 -3.40 5.22
N TRP A 445 -48.13 -3.57 4.05
CA TRP A 445 -48.21 -2.50 3.05
C TRP A 445 -48.97 -1.27 3.56
N LEU A 446 -50.03 -1.44 4.35
CA LEU A 446 -50.73 -0.31 4.99
C LEU A 446 -49.84 0.42 6.00
N LEU A 447 -48.96 -0.28 6.72
CA LEU A 447 -47.98 0.34 7.60
C LEU A 447 -46.98 1.18 6.79
N ILE A 448 -46.52 0.67 5.66
CA ILE A 448 -45.61 1.37 4.73
C ILE A 448 -46.26 2.63 4.17
N ASP A 449 -47.50 2.56 3.69
CA ASP A 449 -48.22 3.70 3.13
C ASP A 449 -48.45 4.80 4.17
N ALA A 450 -48.61 4.41 5.43
CA ALA A 450 -48.82 5.34 6.54
C ALA A 450 -47.50 5.87 7.16
N ALA A 451 -46.33 5.38 6.74
CA ALA A 451 -45.04 5.80 7.29
C ALA A 451 -44.57 7.13 6.68
N ASP A 452 -43.91 7.96 7.48
CA ASP A 452 -43.21 9.15 6.96
C ASP A 452 -41.92 8.74 6.25
N VAL A 453 -41.20 7.77 6.83
CA VAL A 453 -39.97 7.22 6.27
C VAL A 453 -39.92 5.71 6.44
N VAL A 454 -39.48 5.04 5.39
CA VAL A 454 -39.18 3.61 5.39
C VAL A 454 -37.67 3.43 5.37
N ILE A 455 -37.13 2.65 6.30
CA ILE A 455 -35.73 2.22 6.31
C ILE A 455 -35.70 0.76 5.84
N LEU A 456 -35.10 0.51 4.67
CA LEU A 456 -34.91 -0.83 4.12
C LEU A 456 -33.45 -1.22 4.28
N THR A 457 -33.17 -2.30 5.00
CA THR A 457 -31.85 -2.93 5.00
C THR A 457 -31.85 -4.13 4.07
N THR A 458 -30.83 -4.25 3.24
CA THR A 458 -30.59 -5.40 2.37
C THR A 458 -29.25 -6.07 2.65
N ILE A 459 -29.17 -7.38 2.39
CA ILE A 459 -27.96 -8.19 2.51
C ILE A 459 -27.76 -8.88 1.17
N ASN A 460 -26.82 -8.38 0.35
CA ASN A 460 -26.51 -8.87 -1.00
C ASN A 460 -27.78 -9.01 -1.89
N ALA A 461 -28.58 -7.95 -2.01
CA ALA A 461 -29.80 -7.94 -2.83
C ALA A 461 -29.56 -8.30 -4.31
N ARG A 462 -28.37 -8.08 -4.87
CA ARG A 462 -28.05 -8.55 -6.23
C ARG A 462 -28.10 -10.06 -6.38
N GLU A 463 -27.74 -10.78 -5.32
CA GLU A 463 -27.77 -12.24 -5.26
C GLU A 463 -29.15 -12.77 -4.81
N SER A 464 -30.03 -11.87 -4.34
CA SER A 464 -31.34 -12.20 -3.76
C SER A 464 -32.47 -11.43 -4.46
N PRO A 465 -33.06 -11.96 -5.55
CA PRO A 465 -34.07 -11.25 -6.34
C PRO A 465 -35.24 -10.66 -5.53
N PHE A 466 -35.72 -11.38 -4.51
CA PHE A 466 -36.83 -10.90 -3.68
C PHE A 466 -36.51 -9.60 -2.91
N GLN A 467 -35.25 -9.42 -2.48
CA GLN A 467 -34.82 -8.20 -1.79
C GLN A 467 -34.76 -7.02 -2.77
N ARG A 468 -34.17 -7.25 -3.95
CA ARG A 468 -34.08 -6.25 -5.02
C ARG A 468 -35.47 -5.79 -5.47
N ASP A 469 -36.37 -6.73 -5.74
CA ASP A 469 -37.73 -6.45 -6.18
C ASP A 469 -38.53 -5.67 -5.14
N LEU A 470 -38.37 -5.99 -3.85
CA LEU A 470 -39.01 -5.23 -2.77
C LEU A 470 -38.48 -3.80 -2.72
N GLY A 471 -37.16 -3.59 -2.81
CA GLY A 471 -36.57 -2.25 -2.84
C GLY A 471 -37.08 -1.40 -3.99
N LEU A 472 -37.19 -1.96 -5.19
CA LEU A 472 -37.73 -1.27 -6.37
C LEU A 472 -39.25 -1.00 -6.29
N LYS A 473 -40.01 -1.81 -5.53
CA LYS A 473 -41.43 -1.54 -5.24
C LYS A 473 -41.56 -0.42 -4.21
N LEU A 474 -40.75 -0.46 -3.15
CA LEU A 474 -40.74 0.57 -2.11
C LEU A 474 -40.36 1.93 -2.67
N SER A 475 -39.39 2.01 -3.60
CA SER A 475 -38.99 3.29 -4.21
C SER A 475 -40.11 4.00 -4.97
N LYS A 476 -41.16 3.28 -5.38
CA LYS A 476 -42.32 3.81 -6.08
C LYS A 476 -43.51 4.08 -5.17
N ARG A 477 -43.54 3.51 -3.96
CA ARG A 477 -44.71 3.50 -3.08
C ARG A 477 -44.48 4.23 -1.75
N ALA A 478 -43.31 4.06 -1.14
CA ALA A 478 -42.99 4.73 0.12
C ALA A 478 -42.87 6.24 -0.09
N ARG A 479 -43.37 7.04 0.87
CA ARG A 479 -43.26 8.50 0.84
C ARG A 479 -41.80 8.98 0.83
N ALA A 480 -40.96 8.32 1.63
CA ALA A 480 -39.52 8.49 1.68
C ALA A 480 -38.88 7.14 1.99
N LEU A 481 -37.78 6.82 1.30
CA LEU A 481 -37.06 5.55 1.44
C LEU A 481 -35.59 5.81 1.70
N VAL A 482 -35.07 5.27 2.81
CA VAL A 482 -33.64 5.13 3.07
C VAL A 482 -33.28 3.66 2.88
N SER A 483 -32.45 3.38 1.88
CA SER A 483 -31.96 2.02 1.62
C SER A 483 -30.55 1.85 2.19
N ILE A 484 -30.32 0.78 2.94
CA ILE A 484 -29.04 0.42 3.56
C ILE A 484 -28.59 -0.91 2.96
N ALA A 485 -27.51 -0.89 2.17
CA ALA A 485 -26.80 -2.11 1.81
C ALA A 485 -25.87 -2.48 2.97
N ALA A 486 -26.25 -3.53 3.70
CA ALA A 486 -25.51 -3.98 4.86
C ALA A 486 -24.20 -4.68 4.48
N CYS A 487 -24.03 -5.12 3.23
CA CYS A 487 -22.85 -5.89 2.81
C CYS A 487 -22.24 -5.28 1.55
N ASN A 488 -22.30 -6.02 0.43
CA ASN A 488 -21.84 -5.54 -0.85
C ASN A 488 -22.55 -4.21 -1.19
N PRO A 489 -21.80 -3.14 -1.51
CA PRO A 489 -22.38 -1.82 -1.76
C PRO A 489 -23.07 -1.72 -3.14
N TYR A 490 -23.24 -2.86 -3.83
CA TYR A 490 -23.75 -2.93 -5.20
C TYR A 490 -25.27 -3.06 -5.28
N ASP A 491 -25.95 -3.43 -4.19
CA ASP A 491 -27.38 -3.78 -4.12
C ASP A 491 -28.28 -2.85 -4.93
N PHE A 492 -28.06 -1.54 -4.80
CA PHE A 492 -28.76 -0.53 -5.58
C PHE A 492 -27.82 0.51 -6.21
N LEU A 493 -26.51 0.24 -6.29
CA LEU A 493 -25.53 1.26 -6.72
C LEU A 493 -25.87 1.89 -8.08
N ASP A 494 -26.32 1.06 -9.03
CA ASP A 494 -26.69 1.45 -10.39
C ASP A 494 -28.19 1.79 -10.57
N GLU A 495 -28.97 1.85 -9.47
CA GLU A 495 -30.42 2.06 -9.49
C GLU A 495 -30.77 3.49 -9.00
N PRO A 496 -30.79 4.51 -9.88
CA PRO A 496 -30.99 5.91 -9.49
C PRO A 496 -32.37 6.20 -8.92
N THR A 497 -33.34 5.28 -9.11
CA THR A 497 -34.68 5.38 -8.49
C THR A 497 -34.64 5.25 -6.97
N ILE A 498 -33.57 4.67 -6.41
CA ILE A 498 -33.31 4.65 -4.97
C ILE A 498 -32.55 5.93 -4.61
N GLY A 499 -33.30 6.96 -4.18
CA GLY A 499 -32.79 8.31 -3.98
C GLY A 499 -31.85 8.50 -2.78
N THR A 500 -32.10 7.77 -1.68
CA THR A 500 -31.24 7.78 -0.49
C THR A 500 -30.68 6.38 -0.24
N TYR A 501 -29.36 6.26 -0.36
CA TYR A 501 -28.64 4.98 -0.33
C TYR A 501 -27.39 5.05 0.53
N ILE A 502 -27.29 4.13 1.49
CA ILE A 502 -26.20 4.01 2.47
C ILE A 502 -25.55 2.64 2.31
N ALA A 503 -24.22 2.58 2.41
CA ALA A 503 -23.47 1.34 2.50
C ALA A 503 -22.76 1.23 3.85
N THR A 504 -22.90 0.08 4.52
CA THR A 504 -22.22 -0.21 5.80
C THR A 504 -21.11 -1.27 5.67
N TYR A 505 -21.05 -1.97 4.54
CA TYR A 505 -19.99 -2.92 4.17
C TYR A 505 -19.88 -4.20 5.02
N GLU A 506 -20.73 -4.36 6.04
CA GLU A 506 -20.87 -5.57 6.85
C GLU A 506 -22.16 -5.50 7.73
N PRO A 507 -22.82 -6.64 8.02
CA PRO A 507 -24.04 -6.76 8.81
C PRO A 507 -23.70 -6.87 10.29
N THR A 508 -22.75 -6.08 10.75
CA THR A 508 -22.41 -6.03 12.17
C THR A 508 -23.31 -4.99 12.83
N VAL A 509 -23.65 -5.22 14.09
CA VAL A 509 -24.50 -4.29 14.84
C VAL A 509 -23.77 -2.96 15.00
N GLU A 510 -22.45 -3.00 15.10
CA GLU A 510 -21.55 -1.85 15.19
C GLU A 510 -21.62 -0.98 13.92
N ALA A 511 -21.52 -1.59 12.73
CA ALA A 511 -21.65 -0.86 11.46
C ALA A 511 -23.05 -0.23 11.30
N PHE A 512 -24.09 -0.98 11.68
CA PHE A 512 -25.46 -0.47 11.65
C PHE A 512 -25.71 0.64 12.67
N THR A 513 -25.09 0.56 13.86
CA THR A 513 -25.18 1.60 14.90
C THR A 513 -24.60 2.92 14.39
N ALA A 514 -23.46 2.87 13.70
CA ALA A 514 -22.89 4.04 13.04
C ALA A 514 -23.84 4.60 11.95
N ALA A 515 -24.49 3.72 11.18
CA ALA A 515 -25.47 4.14 10.18
C ALA A 515 -26.71 4.80 10.81
N ALA A 516 -27.25 4.23 11.90
CA ALA A 516 -28.38 4.81 12.63
C ALA A 516 -28.05 6.21 13.18
N ALA A 517 -26.85 6.38 13.74
CA ALA A 517 -26.37 7.68 14.21
C ALA A 517 -26.34 8.73 13.08
N ILE A 518 -25.92 8.34 11.87
CA ILE A 518 -25.94 9.22 10.68
C ILE A 518 -27.37 9.53 10.25
N ILE A 519 -28.22 8.49 10.17
CA ILE A 519 -29.61 8.60 9.71
C ILE A 519 -30.40 9.60 10.57
N PHE A 520 -30.17 9.61 11.88
CA PHE A 520 -30.83 10.53 12.83
C PHE A 520 -30.00 11.77 13.18
N GLY A 521 -28.88 12.02 12.49
CA GLY A 521 -28.09 13.24 12.62
C GLY A 521 -27.26 13.37 13.90
N ALA A 522 -27.02 12.28 14.63
CA ALA A 522 -26.10 12.23 15.76
C ALA A 522 -24.62 12.14 15.32
N ALA A 523 -24.37 11.70 14.08
CA ALA A 523 -23.05 11.67 13.46
C ALA A 523 -23.11 12.16 12.00
N THR A 524 -21.95 12.49 11.43
CA THR A 524 -21.81 12.85 10.01
C THR A 524 -21.12 11.73 9.26
N ALA A 525 -21.64 11.36 8.09
CA ALA A 525 -21.00 10.36 7.24
C ALA A 525 -19.69 10.92 6.66
N THR A 526 -18.58 10.21 6.89
CA THR A 526 -17.28 10.52 6.28
C THR A 526 -16.73 9.40 5.41
N GLY A 527 -17.43 8.26 5.36
CA GLY A 527 -17.06 7.13 4.51
C GLY A 527 -17.05 7.53 3.04
N LYS A 528 -16.15 6.92 2.28
CA LYS A 528 -16.07 7.04 0.82
C LYS A 528 -16.31 5.68 0.22
N LEU A 529 -17.05 5.64 -0.89
CA LEU A 529 -17.28 4.40 -1.61
C LEU A 529 -15.92 3.84 -2.11
N PRO A 530 -15.48 2.66 -1.65
CA PRO A 530 -14.17 2.11 -2.02
C PRO A 530 -14.22 1.27 -3.31
N VAL A 531 -15.32 1.41 -4.07
CA VAL A 531 -15.57 0.72 -5.33
C VAL A 531 -15.99 1.76 -6.37
N SER A 532 -15.59 1.58 -7.61
CA SER A 532 -15.88 2.50 -8.69
C SER A 532 -17.37 2.45 -9.04
N THR A 533 -18.03 3.62 -9.02
CA THR A 533 -19.19 3.84 -9.88
C THR A 533 -18.67 3.88 -11.31
N GLN A 534 -19.38 3.32 -12.30
CA GLN A 534 -18.98 3.40 -13.71
C GLN A 534 -18.96 4.85 -14.23
N GLU A 535 -18.01 5.67 -13.79
CA GLU A 535 -17.62 6.88 -14.51
C GLU A 535 -16.39 6.55 -15.35
N PRO A 536 -16.40 6.86 -16.66
CA PRO A 536 -15.25 6.60 -17.51
C PRO A 536 -14.07 7.44 -17.02
N ARG A 537 -13.00 6.76 -16.59
CA ARG A 537 -11.68 7.40 -16.43
C ARG A 537 -11.35 8.14 -17.72
N LEU A 538 -10.82 9.35 -17.64
CA LEU A 538 -10.29 10.03 -18.83
C LEU A 538 -9.28 9.10 -19.51
N SER A 539 -9.64 8.61 -20.70
CA SER A 539 -8.72 7.84 -21.53
C SER A 539 -7.59 8.77 -21.97
N VAL A 540 -6.36 8.38 -21.64
CA VAL A 540 -5.16 9.13 -22.02
C VAL A 540 -4.20 8.24 -22.80
N GLU A 541 -3.56 8.84 -23.80
CA GLU A 541 -2.45 8.24 -24.53
C GLU A 541 -1.14 8.83 -24.00
N VAL A 542 -0.17 7.98 -23.69
CA VAL A 542 1.17 8.41 -23.31
C VAL A 542 2.08 8.36 -24.53
N SER A 543 2.72 9.49 -24.83
CA SER A 543 3.62 9.66 -25.98
C SER A 543 4.89 10.41 -25.56
N PRO A 544 6.02 10.22 -26.26
CA PRO A 544 7.23 10.98 -25.99
C PRO A 544 7.10 12.47 -26.36
N LEU A 545 7.85 13.34 -25.69
CA LEU A 545 8.05 14.74 -26.10
C LEU A 545 9.12 14.79 -27.19
N ASP A 546 8.70 14.66 -28.44
CA ASP A 546 9.60 14.74 -29.61
C ASP A 546 9.58 16.10 -30.31
N ASP A 547 8.53 16.92 -30.10
CA ASP A 547 8.34 18.23 -30.73
C ASP A 547 8.37 19.38 -29.70
N LEU A 548 9.20 20.41 -29.96
CA LEU A 548 9.23 21.63 -29.14
C LEU A 548 7.93 22.46 -29.25
N GLY A 549 7.05 22.16 -30.21
CA GLY A 549 5.70 22.73 -30.35
C GLY A 549 4.80 22.46 -29.15
N ASP A 550 5.02 21.35 -28.44
CA ASP A 550 4.27 20.96 -27.24
C ASP A 550 4.64 21.75 -25.99
N LEU A 551 5.79 22.45 -26.00
CA LEU A 551 6.31 23.12 -24.81
C LEU A 551 5.36 24.15 -24.21
N LYS A 552 4.52 24.79 -25.02
CA LYS A 552 3.53 25.76 -24.52
C LYS A 552 2.45 25.07 -23.69
N GLN A 553 1.97 23.92 -24.14
CA GLN A 553 0.98 23.13 -23.39
C GLN A 553 1.62 22.51 -22.14
N LEU A 554 2.84 21.96 -22.26
CA LEU A 554 3.61 21.47 -21.12
C LEU A 554 3.82 22.56 -20.07
N GLN A 555 4.22 23.76 -20.47
CA GLN A 555 4.38 24.91 -19.57
C GLN A 555 3.06 25.26 -18.86
N THR A 556 1.94 25.16 -19.57
CA THR A 556 0.62 25.43 -18.99
C THR A 556 0.31 24.41 -17.90
N VAL A 557 0.51 23.11 -18.17
CA VAL A 557 0.34 22.04 -17.16
C VAL A 557 1.32 22.24 -15.99
N TRP A 558 2.58 22.57 -16.26
CA TRP A 558 3.59 22.84 -15.23
C TRP A 558 3.15 23.95 -14.29
N ASN A 559 2.84 25.14 -14.82
CA ASN A 559 2.55 26.31 -14.00
C ASN A 559 1.19 26.21 -13.27
N THR A 560 0.26 25.41 -13.79
CA THR A 560 -1.03 25.14 -13.13
C THR A 560 -0.93 24.08 -12.03
N ALA A 561 -0.12 23.04 -12.25
CA ALA A 561 0.09 21.98 -11.27
C ALA A 561 1.10 22.35 -10.19
N LEU A 562 2.08 23.23 -10.50
CA LEU A 562 3.18 23.64 -9.63
C LEU A 562 3.26 25.18 -9.54
N PRO A 563 2.23 25.85 -9.00
CA PRO A 563 2.16 27.31 -8.98
C PRO A 563 3.26 27.97 -8.14
N THR A 564 3.89 27.23 -7.22
CA THR A 564 5.04 27.67 -6.41
C THR A 564 6.37 27.64 -7.15
N TYR A 565 6.43 26.97 -8.31
CA TYR A 565 7.66 26.79 -9.11
C TYR A 565 7.46 27.18 -10.58
N PRO A 566 6.97 28.40 -10.89
CA PRO A 566 6.64 28.77 -12.26
C PRO A 566 7.88 28.79 -13.15
N LEU A 567 7.81 28.13 -14.31
CA LEU A 567 8.85 28.19 -15.33
C LEU A 567 8.37 28.91 -16.59
N SER A 568 9.29 29.68 -17.18
CA SER A 568 9.07 30.35 -18.46
C SER A 568 9.23 29.38 -19.63
N LEU A 569 8.56 29.65 -20.76
CA LEU A 569 8.73 28.87 -21.98
C LEU A 569 10.19 28.90 -22.45
N SER A 570 10.87 30.03 -22.27
CA SER A 570 12.30 30.17 -22.57
C SER A 570 13.18 29.31 -21.67
N SER A 571 12.81 29.12 -20.40
CA SER A 571 13.54 28.23 -19.48
C SER A 571 13.40 26.78 -19.94
N LEU A 572 12.17 26.33 -20.19
CA LEU A 572 11.90 24.96 -20.64
C LEU A 572 12.60 24.64 -21.97
N ARG A 573 12.63 25.58 -22.92
CA ARG A 573 13.37 25.43 -24.19
C ARG A 573 14.87 25.19 -24.02
N LYS A 574 15.48 25.67 -22.94
CA LYS A 574 16.91 25.49 -22.65
C LYS A 574 17.16 24.25 -21.79
N LEU A 575 16.25 23.96 -20.86
CA LEU A 575 16.40 22.90 -19.89
C LEU A 575 16.06 21.52 -20.46
N LEU A 576 14.99 21.36 -21.24
CA LEU A 576 14.54 20.02 -21.65
C LEU A 576 15.43 19.31 -22.68
N PRO A 577 15.98 19.95 -23.73
CA PRO A 577 16.74 19.25 -24.76
C PRO A 577 18.16 18.95 -24.28
N GLN A 578 18.32 17.92 -23.46
CA GLN A 578 19.60 17.51 -22.87
C GLN A 578 19.95 16.08 -23.30
N PRO A 579 21.24 15.71 -23.34
CA PRO A 579 21.65 14.34 -23.59
C PRO A 579 20.97 13.38 -22.60
N HIS A 580 20.59 12.20 -23.08
CA HIS A 580 19.96 11.16 -22.27
C HIS A 580 18.58 11.50 -21.68
N ALA A 581 17.94 12.56 -22.18
CA ALA A 581 16.55 12.88 -21.87
C ALA A 581 15.58 11.96 -22.62
N HIS A 582 14.51 11.54 -21.95
CA HIS A 582 13.36 10.92 -22.60
C HIS A 582 12.08 11.29 -21.87
N HIS A 583 11.34 12.28 -22.33
CA HIS A 583 10.20 12.83 -21.58
C HIS A 583 8.87 12.27 -22.11
N PHE A 584 7.89 12.13 -21.23
CA PHE A 584 6.58 11.53 -21.52
C PHE A 584 5.48 12.56 -21.36
N LEU A 585 4.47 12.50 -22.21
CA LEU A 585 3.30 13.37 -22.24
C LEU A 585 2.05 12.51 -22.20
N ALA A 586 1.14 12.78 -21.27
CA ALA A 586 -0.20 12.21 -21.25
C ALA A 586 -1.16 13.14 -22.00
N ARG A 587 -1.82 12.61 -23.02
CA ARG A 587 -2.73 13.35 -23.89
C ARG A 587 -4.16 12.85 -23.75
N HIS A 588 -5.09 13.79 -23.68
CA HIS A 588 -6.51 13.53 -23.85
C HIS A 588 -6.97 14.24 -25.13
N GLY A 589 -7.16 13.47 -26.21
CA GLY A 589 -7.24 14.03 -27.56
C GLY A 589 -5.95 14.78 -27.92
N ASN A 590 -6.06 16.03 -28.38
CA ASN A 590 -4.89 16.85 -28.74
C ASN A 590 -4.29 17.64 -27.56
N ASN A 591 -4.89 17.55 -26.37
CA ASN A 591 -4.48 18.35 -25.21
C ASN A 591 -3.54 17.57 -24.31
N ILE A 592 -2.43 18.18 -23.91
CA ILE A 592 -1.57 17.64 -22.86
C ILE A 592 -2.24 17.87 -21.50
N VAL A 593 -2.46 16.79 -20.76
CA VAL A 593 -3.08 16.81 -19.42
C VAL A 593 -2.11 16.39 -18.32
N GLY A 594 -0.95 15.83 -18.67
CA GLY A 594 0.13 15.51 -17.74
C GLY A 594 1.46 15.25 -18.45
N PHE A 595 2.55 15.21 -17.70
CA PHE A 595 3.88 14.89 -18.22
C PHE A 595 4.80 14.24 -17.17
N CYS A 596 5.84 13.56 -17.63
CA CYS A 596 7.02 13.16 -16.86
C CYS A 596 8.30 13.65 -17.56
N LEU A 597 9.21 14.26 -16.80
CA LEU A 597 10.55 14.61 -17.25
C LEU A 597 11.54 13.63 -16.62
N THR A 598 12.26 12.87 -17.46
CA THR A 598 13.25 11.91 -17.00
C THR A 598 14.57 11.97 -17.78
N TYR A 599 15.64 11.52 -17.11
CA TYR A 599 17.00 11.48 -17.65
C TYR A 599 17.71 10.19 -17.25
N THR A 600 18.39 9.52 -18.17
CA THR A 600 19.16 8.30 -17.87
C THR A 600 20.44 8.64 -17.09
N ARG A 601 20.78 7.82 -16.10
CA ARG A 601 22.05 7.84 -15.38
C ARG A 601 22.82 6.54 -15.63
N THR A 602 24.02 6.67 -16.18
CA THR A 602 24.96 5.56 -16.32
C THR A 602 26.08 5.74 -15.29
N THR A 603 26.11 4.86 -14.30
CA THR A 603 27.28 4.67 -13.41
C THR A 603 27.92 3.32 -13.73
N ASP A 604 29.22 3.15 -13.46
CA ASP A 604 29.99 1.95 -13.85
C ASP A 604 29.38 0.63 -13.31
N ASP A 605 28.63 0.69 -12.20
CA ASP A 605 28.08 -0.49 -11.50
C ASP A 605 26.54 -0.62 -11.55
N GLU A 606 25.79 0.39 -12.02
CA GLU A 606 24.31 0.36 -12.04
C GLU A 606 23.72 1.28 -13.13
N ARG A 607 22.72 0.80 -13.88
CA ARG A 607 21.91 1.62 -14.79
C ARG A 607 20.68 2.11 -14.05
N SER A 608 20.51 3.42 -13.97
CA SER A 608 19.42 4.05 -13.24
C SER A 608 18.85 5.22 -14.03
N ALA A 609 17.74 5.77 -13.57
CA ALA A 609 17.12 6.95 -14.17
C ALA A 609 16.66 7.93 -13.10
N TYR A 610 16.61 9.20 -13.48
CA TYR A 610 16.02 10.27 -12.70
C TYR A 610 14.60 10.55 -13.17
N LEU A 611 13.64 10.53 -12.24
CA LEU A 611 12.32 11.14 -12.42
C LEU A 611 12.38 12.57 -11.87
N SER A 612 12.71 13.52 -12.75
CA SER A 612 13.01 14.90 -12.37
C SER A 612 11.77 15.76 -12.18
N ALA A 613 10.68 15.45 -12.87
CA ALA A 613 9.37 16.04 -12.60
C ALA A 613 8.27 15.11 -13.09
N ILE A 614 7.15 15.06 -12.37
CA ILE A 614 5.88 14.50 -12.83
C ILE A 614 4.78 15.45 -12.40
N ALA A 615 3.88 15.79 -13.33
CA ALA A 615 2.74 16.65 -13.01
C ALA A 615 1.55 16.31 -13.89
N VAL A 616 0.36 16.49 -13.32
CA VAL A 616 -0.93 16.34 -14.01
C VAL A 616 -1.72 17.61 -13.73
N SER A 617 -2.39 18.14 -14.75
CA SER A 617 -3.26 19.31 -14.64
C SER A 617 -4.25 19.10 -13.49
N PRO A 618 -4.50 20.10 -12.61
CA PRO A 618 -5.41 19.95 -11.48
C PRO A 618 -6.80 19.41 -11.86
N SER A 619 -7.33 19.78 -13.03
CA SER A 619 -8.64 19.31 -13.52
C SER A 619 -8.65 17.84 -13.95
N ALA A 620 -7.47 17.22 -14.13
CA ALA A 620 -7.29 15.85 -14.59
C ALA A 620 -6.65 14.94 -13.51
N GLN A 621 -6.35 15.48 -12.32
CA GLN A 621 -5.83 14.71 -11.19
C GLN A 621 -6.88 13.74 -10.64
N ASN A 622 -6.40 12.70 -9.91
CA ASN A 622 -7.23 11.62 -9.34
C ASN A 622 -7.96 10.75 -10.35
N GLN A 623 -7.56 10.78 -11.62
CA GLN A 623 -8.15 9.97 -12.70
C GLN A 623 -7.20 8.86 -13.22
N GLY A 624 -6.14 8.55 -12.46
CA GLY A 624 -5.16 7.52 -12.83
C GLY A 624 -4.03 7.98 -13.76
N ILE A 625 -4.12 9.17 -14.36
CA ILE A 625 -3.14 9.70 -15.34
C ILE A 625 -1.70 9.71 -14.80
N GLY A 626 -1.50 10.13 -13.55
CA GLY A 626 -0.18 10.10 -12.92
C GLY A 626 0.37 8.68 -12.74
N SER A 627 -0.50 7.70 -12.45
CA SER A 627 -0.11 6.28 -12.41
C SER A 627 0.33 5.81 -13.78
N THR A 628 -0.49 6.08 -14.81
CA THR A 628 -0.23 5.67 -16.19
C THR A 628 1.11 6.23 -16.67
N LEU A 629 1.36 7.54 -16.44
CA LEU A 629 2.63 8.16 -16.76
C LEU A 629 3.82 7.47 -16.08
N LEU A 630 3.70 7.17 -14.78
CA LEU A 630 4.78 6.53 -14.03
C LEU A 630 5.00 5.07 -14.46
N GLN A 631 3.92 4.34 -14.77
CA GLN A 631 3.99 2.98 -15.28
C GLN A 631 4.70 2.93 -16.64
N GLU A 632 4.37 3.85 -17.56
CA GLU A 632 5.03 3.96 -18.87
C GLU A 632 6.50 4.35 -18.74
N VAL A 633 6.84 5.26 -17.82
CA VAL A 633 8.24 5.58 -17.49
C VAL A 633 8.98 4.31 -17.05
N ILE A 634 8.43 3.58 -16.08
CA ILE A 634 9.05 2.36 -15.55
C ILE A 634 9.22 1.32 -16.67
N ALA A 635 8.15 1.04 -17.42
CA ALA A 635 8.16 0.09 -18.52
C ALA A 635 9.23 0.44 -19.56
N TRP A 636 9.31 1.69 -19.99
CA TRP A 636 10.29 2.13 -20.99
C TRP A 636 11.73 2.00 -20.47
N TYR A 637 12.01 2.43 -19.23
CA TYR A 637 13.37 2.36 -18.67
C TYR A 637 13.83 0.93 -18.39
N THR A 638 12.95 0.07 -17.88
CA THR A 638 13.27 -1.35 -17.64
C THR A 638 13.48 -2.09 -18.97
N THR A 639 12.63 -1.84 -19.97
CA THR A 639 12.72 -2.55 -21.27
C THR A 639 13.83 -2.03 -22.17
N THR A 640 13.93 -0.71 -22.33
CA THR A 640 14.81 -0.05 -23.32
C THR A 640 16.18 0.26 -22.74
N GLN A 641 16.25 0.81 -21.52
CA GLN A 641 17.53 1.23 -20.91
C GLN A 641 18.15 0.15 -20.03
N LYS A 642 17.39 -0.89 -19.67
CA LYS A 642 17.76 -1.90 -18.67
C LYS A 642 18.12 -1.25 -17.33
N ALA A 643 17.38 -0.20 -16.96
CA ALA A 643 17.53 0.42 -15.67
C ALA A 643 16.97 -0.50 -14.57
N THR A 644 17.62 -0.54 -13.42
CA THR A 644 17.21 -1.33 -12.25
C THR A 644 16.65 -0.45 -11.13
N ARG A 645 16.68 0.87 -11.32
CA ARG A 645 16.36 1.86 -10.30
C ARG A 645 15.90 3.18 -10.90
N LEU A 646 14.88 3.78 -10.26
CA LEU A 646 14.36 5.11 -10.56
C LEU A 646 14.46 5.98 -9.31
N ASP A 647 15.15 7.12 -9.41
CA ASP A 647 15.37 8.09 -8.32
C ASP A 647 14.48 9.33 -8.52
N LEU A 648 13.78 9.78 -7.48
CA LEU A 648 13.11 11.09 -7.43
C LEU A 648 14.17 12.18 -7.24
N SER A 649 14.78 12.62 -8.33
CA SER A 649 15.85 13.60 -8.30
C SER A 649 16.14 14.13 -9.71
N SER A 650 17.14 14.98 -9.82
CA SER A 650 17.70 15.44 -11.09
C SER A 650 19.22 15.54 -10.98
N SER A 651 19.91 15.21 -12.08
CA SER A 651 21.31 15.59 -12.27
C SER A 651 21.36 16.96 -12.96
N PHE A 652 21.84 17.02 -14.19
CA PHE A 652 21.73 18.22 -15.01
C PHE A 652 20.86 17.89 -16.21
N PRO A 653 19.79 18.67 -16.47
CA PRO A 653 19.43 19.93 -15.81
C PRO A 653 18.86 19.70 -14.40
N ARG A 654 19.18 20.62 -13.48
CA ARG A 654 18.78 20.61 -12.07
C ARG A 654 17.38 21.21 -11.93
N PHE A 655 16.40 20.38 -11.59
CA PHE A 655 15.08 20.81 -11.14
C PHE A 655 15.06 20.82 -9.61
N TRP A 656 14.96 19.64 -9.01
CA TRP A 656 15.09 19.45 -7.56
C TRP A 656 16.06 18.31 -7.25
N PRO A 657 16.75 18.37 -6.11
CA PRO A 657 17.56 17.26 -5.64
C PRO A 657 16.72 16.09 -5.09
N GLY A 658 15.47 16.35 -4.72
CA GLY A 658 14.51 15.38 -4.18
C GLY A 658 13.07 15.88 -4.27
N LEU A 659 12.13 15.20 -3.61
CA LEU A 659 10.74 15.64 -3.50
C LEU A 659 10.64 16.87 -2.57
N PRO A 660 10.08 18.02 -3.00
CA PRO A 660 9.98 19.20 -2.16
C PRO A 660 9.03 19.04 -0.95
N ASP A 661 9.45 19.55 0.20
CA ASP A 661 8.74 19.46 1.48
C ASP A 661 7.49 20.35 1.57
N ASP A 662 7.40 21.39 0.75
CA ASP A 662 6.28 22.34 0.70
C ASP A 662 5.14 21.88 -0.22
N LEU A 663 5.29 20.74 -0.92
CA LEU A 663 4.19 20.11 -1.63
C LEU A 663 3.23 19.39 -0.66
N PRO A 664 1.96 19.17 -1.05
CA PRO A 664 0.99 18.47 -0.20
C PRO A 664 1.50 17.08 0.24
N PRO A 665 1.20 16.62 1.47
CA PRO A 665 1.59 15.28 1.93
C PRO A 665 1.13 14.13 1.01
N SER A 666 0.01 14.33 0.30
CA SER A 666 -0.50 13.38 -0.70
C SER A 666 0.46 13.14 -1.87
N THR A 667 1.38 14.08 -2.16
CA THR A 667 2.40 13.91 -3.21
C THR A 667 3.45 12.88 -2.80
N ALA A 668 3.97 12.94 -1.58
CA ALA A 668 4.87 11.90 -1.07
C ALA A 668 4.16 10.55 -1.03
N GLN A 669 2.92 10.56 -0.52
CA GLN A 669 2.10 9.36 -0.47
C GLN A 669 1.86 8.76 -1.86
N PHE A 670 1.65 9.56 -2.91
CA PHE A 670 1.53 9.07 -4.29
C PHE A 670 2.72 8.19 -4.69
N PHE A 671 3.95 8.57 -4.35
CA PHE A 671 5.14 7.78 -4.64
C PHE A 671 5.31 6.57 -3.71
N GLU A 672 5.08 6.73 -2.40
CA GLU A 672 5.13 5.62 -1.42
C GLU A 672 4.14 4.49 -1.78
N ASN A 673 2.96 4.88 -2.27
CA ASN A 673 1.94 3.95 -2.74
C ASN A 673 2.42 3.10 -3.92
N ARG A 674 3.44 3.56 -4.64
CA ARG A 674 4.02 2.93 -5.84
C ARG A 674 5.44 2.40 -5.60
N GLY A 675 5.78 2.14 -4.35
CA GLY A 675 7.02 1.45 -3.98
C GLY A 675 8.25 2.35 -3.85
N PHE A 676 8.12 3.68 -3.97
CA PHE A 676 9.22 4.57 -3.65
C PHE A 676 9.48 4.57 -2.14
N ILE A 677 10.74 4.35 -1.79
CA ILE A 677 11.22 4.37 -0.41
C ILE A 677 11.90 5.72 -0.18
N PHE A 678 11.44 6.45 0.84
CA PHE A 678 12.04 7.68 1.32
C PHE A 678 12.98 7.42 2.49
N THR A 679 14.09 8.16 2.57
CA THR A 679 15.04 8.03 3.68
C THR A 679 14.43 8.57 4.99
N SER A 680 14.57 7.82 6.10
CA SER A 680 14.04 8.19 7.43
C SER A 680 15.07 7.92 8.55
N PRO A 681 15.36 8.88 9.47
CA PRO A 681 14.93 10.28 9.40
C PRO A 681 15.54 10.97 8.17
N PRO A 682 14.86 11.96 7.56
CA PRO A 682 15.35 12.56 6.32
C PRO A 682 16.66 13.33 6.61
N PRO A 683 17.77 12.97 5.95
CA PRO A 683 18.97 13.80 6.00
C PRO A 683 18.67 15.20 5.42
N ARG A 684 19.40 16.22 5.90
CA ARG A 684 19.24 17.59 5.40
C ARG A 684 19.59 17.65 3.91
N HIS A 685 18.61 18.02 3.09
CA HIS A 685 18.80 18.39 1.70
C HIS A 685 18.00 19.66 1.45
N VAL A 686 18.69 20.78 1.25
CA VAL A 686 18.03 22.08 1.10
C VAL A 686 18.61 22.88 -0.05
N ASP A 687 17.79 23.71 -0.67
CA ASP A 687 18.27 24.84 -1.45
C ASP A 687 18.27 26.07 -0.55
N LEU A 688 19.32 26.88 -0.66
CA LEU A 688 19.48 28.09 0.12
C LEU A 688 19.30 29.33 -0.75
N TYR A 689 18.79 30.40 -0.16
CA TYR A 689 18.64 31.69 -0.80
C TYR A 689 19.15 32.81 0.10
N ARG A 690 19.67 33.86 -0.51
CA ARG A 690 20.08 35.09 0.17
C ARG A 690 19.78 36.30 -0.71
N ASP A 691 19.13 37.31 -0.15
CA ASP A 691 19.13 38.66 -0.70
C ASP A 691 20.50 39.32 -0.44
N ILE A 692 21.10 39.86 -1.49
CA ILE A 692 22.44 40.48 -1.44
C ILE A 692 22.43 41.95 -1.84
N THR A 693 21.27 42.58 -1.99
CA THR A 693 21.14 44.00 -2.37
C THR A 693 21.91 44.91 -1.41
N ASP A 694 21.79 44.65 -0.11
CA ASP A 694 22.47 45.38 0.96
C ASP A 694 23.71 44.64 1.52
N PHE A 695 24.21 43.61 0.81
CA PHE A 695 25.33 42.81 1.31
C PHE A 695 26.64 43.59 1.28
N GLU A 696 27.31 43.76 2.42
CA GLU A 696 28.65 44.36 2.50
C GLU A 696 29.71 43.35 2.93
N LEU A 697 30.93 43.52 2.42
CA LEU A 697 32.06 42.69 2.77
C LEU A 697 32.65 43.14 4.12
N GLU A 698 32.10 42.62 5.21
CA GLU A 698 32.49 42.96 6.58
C GLU A 698 33.68 42.13 7.11
N ASP A 699 34.47 42.71 8.03
CA ASP A 699 35.65 42.09 8.67
C ASP A 699 35.35 40.72 9.28
N LYS A 700 34.13 40.52 9.82
CA LYS A 700 33.72 39.25 10.43
C LYS A 700 33.83 38.04 9.48
N TYR A 701 33.76 38.27 8.17
CA TYR A 701 33.88 37.21 7.16
C TYR A 701 35.33 36.95 6.72
N ILE A 702 36.16 37.99 6.68
CA ILE A 702 37.44 37.98 5.95
C ILE A 702 38.68 38.08 6.86
N ALA A 703 38.56 38.68 8.04
CA ALA A 703 39.71 39.06 8.88
C ALA A 703 40.60 37.85 9.22
N LYS A 704 39.99 36.70 9.54
CA LYS A 704 40.72 35.47 9.88
C LYS A 704 41.59 34.96 8.71
N ALA A 705 41.07 35.00 7.48
CA ALA A 705 41.81 34.53 6.32
C ALA A 705 42.88 35.56 5.90
N GLN A 706 42.53 36.84 5.91
CA GLN A 706 43.44 37.92 5.53
C GLN A 706 44.62 38.07 6.49
N SER A 707 44.41 37.92 7.81
CA SER A 707 45.50 37.97 8.79
C SER A 707 46.54 36.86 8.61
N GLN A 708 46.18 35.81 7.87
CA GLN A 708 47.05 34.70 7.51
C GLN A 708 47.64 34.85 6.10
N GLY A 709 47.37 35.96 5.39
CA GLY A 709 47.93 36.27 4.08
C GLY A 709 47.18 35.69 2.88
N TYR A 710 45.94 35.19 3.05
CA TYR A 710 45.12 34.72 1.92
C TYR A 710 44.51 35.89 1.14
N THR A 711 44.46 35.77 -0.19
CA THR A 711 43.82 36.75 -1.08
C THR A 711 42.76 36.10 -1.97
N PHE A 712 41.82 36.91 -2.46
CA PHE A 712 40.63 36.43 -3.17
C PHE A 712 40.43 37.25 -4.45
N ALA A 713 40.27 36.60 -5.59
CA ALA A 713 40.02 37.28 -6.85
C ALA A 713 39.30 36.37 -7.86
N PRO A 714 38.59 36.95 -8.86
CA PRO A 714 38.07 36.17 -9.98
C PRO A 714 39.20 35.50 -10.79
N LEU A 715 38.97 34.26 -11.21
CA LEU A 715 39.94 33.47 -11.98
C LEU A 715 40.28 34.13 -13.32
N GLN A 716 41.56 34.26 -13.63
CA GLN A 716 42.06 34.82 -14.89
C GLN A 716 42.44 33.74 -15.91
N PRO A 717 42.43 34.05 -17.23
CA PRO A 717 42.82 33.12 -18.30
C PRO A 717 44.12 32.35 -18.08
N HIS A 718 45.18 33.03 -17.65
CA HIS A 718 46.49 32.40 -17.43
C HIS A 718 46.54 31.49 -16.19
N GLN A 719 45.50 31.49 -15.35
CA GLN A 719 45.39 30.73 -14.11
C GLN A 719 44.53 29.46 -14.26
N TYR A 720 43.92 29.25 -15.44
CA TYR A 720 42.95 28.19 -15.66
C TYR A 720 43.52 26.77 -15.48
N GLU A 721 44.74 26.51 -15.98
CA GLU A 721 45.37 25.18 -15.88
C GLU A 721 45.64 24.77 -14.43
N GLU A 722 46.05 25.71 -13.58
CA GLU A 722 46.21 25.47 -12.14
C GLU A 722 44.85 25.22 -11.48
N CYS A 723 43.79 25.94 -11.86
CA CYS A 723 42.42 25.69 -11.38
C CYS A 723 41.98 24.26 -11.71
N ILE A 724 42.08 23.83 -12.97
CA ILE A 724 41.67 22.48 -13.38
C ILE A 724 42.52 21.41 -12.69
N THR A 725 43.82 21.64 -12.50
CA THR A 725 44.69 20.76 -11.73
C THR A 725 44.22 20.65 -10.27
N GLY A 726 43.89 21.77 -9.62
CA GLY A 726 43.33 21.82 -8.28
C GLY A 726 41.98 21.11 -8.16
N GLN A 727 41.10 21.27 -9.15
CA GLN A 727 39.81 20.58 -9.22
C GLN A 727 39.99 19.07 -9.35
N ARG A 728 40.90 18.59 -10.21
CA ARG A 728 41.21 17.16 -10.35
C ARG A 728 41.81 16.58 -9.07
N LYS A 729 42.71 17.32 -8.42
CA LYS A 729 43.33 16.91 -7.14
C LYS A 729 42.28 16.72 -6.05
N ASN A 730 41.34 17.66 -5.91
CA ASN A 730 40.46 17.72 -4.74
C ASN A 730 39.05 17.14 -4.97
N PHE A 731 38.54 17.18 -6.20
CA PHE A 731 37.11 16.95 -6.51
C PHE A 731 36.87 15.99 -7.70
N SER A 732 37.88 15.22 -8.12
CA SER A 732 37.76 14.25 -9.24
C SER A 732 36.73 13.14 -9.02
N HIS A 733 36.33 12.88 -7.78
CA HIS A 733 35.24 11.95 -7.47
C HIS A 733 33.86 12.47 -7.92
N ASN A 734 33.71 13.78 -8.19
CA ASN A 734 32.47 14.39 -8.67
C ASN A 734 32.65 14.88 -10.10
N GLN A 735 32.44 14.00 -11.07
CA GLN A 735 32.64 14.32 -12.49
C GLN A 735 31.78 15.49 -13.01
N PRO A 736 30.47 15.60 -12.67
CA PRO A 736 29.68 16.77 -13.05
C PRO A 736 30.23 18.10 -12.52
N TRP A 737 30.74 18.10 -11.28
CA TRP A 737 31.40 19.28 -10.71
C TRP A 737 32.64 19.67 -11.53
N LEU A 738 33.54 18.72 -11.79
CA LEU A 738 34.75 18.98 -12.58
C LEU A 738 34.40 19.48 -14.00
N GLN A 739 33.41 18.87 -14.65
CA GLN A 739 32.97 19.27 -15.98
C GLN A 739 32.40 20.70 -16.01
N THR A 740 31.75 21.13 -14.92
CA THR A 740 31.25 22.49 -14.78
C THR A 740 32.40 23.51 -14.80
N TYR A 741 33.50 23.24 -14.10
CA TYR A 741 34.70 24.08 -14.15
C TYR A 741 35.37 24.08 -15.54
N ILE A 742 35.38 22.93 -16.22
CA ILE A 742 35.91 22.83 -17.60
C ILE A 742 35.10 23.70 -18.57
N ASN A 743 33.78 23.71 -18.41
CA ASN A 743 32.88 24.49 -19.26
C ASN A 743 32.96 26.01 -18.99
N LEU A 744 33.49 26.41 -17.83
CA LEU A 744 33.62 27.81 -17.39
C LEU A 744 35.02 28.37 -17.61
N HIS A 745 35.60 28.12 -18.78
CA HIS A 745 36.89 28.71 -19.14
C HIS A 745 36.83 30.25 -19.04
N PRO A 746 37.71 30.92 -18.27
CA PRO A 746 37.59 32.35 -17.97
C PRO A 746 37.76 33.29 -19.18
N GLN A 747 38.26 32.80 -20.32
CA GLN A 747 38.23 33.58 -21.58
C GLN A 747 36.82 33.73 -22.15
N THR A 748 35.98 32.70 -22.03
CA THR A 748 34.61 32.71 -22.56
C THR A 748 33.57 33.06 -21.49
N HIS A 749 33.91 32.80 -20.22
CA HIS A 749 33.06 33.05 -19.06
C HIS A 749 33.84 33.83 -17.98
N PRO A 750 34.28 35.07 -18.27
CA PRO A 750 35.02 35.86 -17.29
C PRO A 750 34.20 36.06 -16.02
N ASN A 751 34.89 36.16 -14.88
CA ASN A 751 34.28 36.41 -13.58
C ASN A 751 33.24 35.37 -13.13
N SER A 752 33.27 34.16 -13.66
CA SER A 752 32.34 33.09 -13.28
C SER A 752 32.86 32.19 -12.15
N ILE A 753 34.14 32.34 -11.79
CA ILE A 753 34.81 31.57 -10.74
C ILE A 753 35.51 32.54 -9.79
N MET A 754 35.22 32.45 -8.49
CA MET A 754 35.98 33.10 -7.42
C MET A 754 37.07 32.14 -6.94
N THR A 755 38.28 32.65 -6.75
CA THR A 755 39.46 31.85 -6.40
C THR A 755 40.17 32.40 -5.17
N VAL A 756 40.65 31.48 -4.32
CA VAL A 756 41.49 31.78 -3.15
C VAL A 756 42.95 31.49 -3.48
N PHE A 757 43.81 32.46 -3.19
CA PHE A 757 45.27 32.32 -3.31
C PHE A 757 45.88 32.26 -1.92
N SER A 758 46.79 31.30 -1.71
CA SER A 758 47.57 31.17 -0.51
C SER A 758 48.58 32.32 -0.36
N PRO A 759 49.21 32.49 0.81
CA PRO A 759 50.28 33.48 0.98
C PRO A 759 51.47 33.29 0.02
N GLN A 760 51.62 32.09 -0.53
CA GLN A 760 52.63 31.73 -1.53
C GLN A 760 52.17 32.00 -2.97
N GLY A 761 50.93 32.47 -3.16
CA GLY A 761 50.34 32.78 -4.47
C GLY A 761 49.70 31.60 -5.19
N HIS A 762 49.62 30.42 -4.57
CA HIS A 762 49.01 29.22 -5.17
C HIS A 762 47.50 29.16 -4.94
N GLN A 763 46.76 28.65 -5.91
CA GLN A 763 45.32 28.45 -5.78
C GLN A 763 45.01 27.35 -4.76
N CYS A 764 44.10 27.63 -3.83
CA CYS A 764 43.73 26.70 -2.75
C CYS A 764 42.23 26.67 -2.43
N GLY A 765 41.39 27.36 -3.20
CA GLY A 765 39.94 27.32 -3.07
C GLY A 765 39.23 27.94 -4.26
N TRP A 766 38.04 27.44 -4.58
CA TRP A 766 37.27 27.82 -5.76
C TRP A 766 35.77 27.74 -5.49
N THR A 767 35.00 28.64 -6.10
CA THR A 767 33.54 28.53 -6.18
C THR A 767 33.01 29.16 -7.45
N LEU A 768 31.90 28.63 -7.98
CA LEU A 768 31.16 29.25 -9.06
C LEU A 768 30.42 30.48 -8.54
N MET A 769 30.41 31.55 -9.35
CA MET A 769 29.62 32.76 -9.11
C MET A 769 28.93 33.19 -10.41
N LEU A 770 27.83 32.54 -10.72
CA LEU A 770 27.09 32.73 -11.98
C LEU A 770 26.03 33.82 -11.81
N ASP A 771 26.01 34.77 -12.74
CA ASP A 771 24.94 35.77 -12.81
C ASP A 771 23.74 35.24 -13.63
N PRO A 772 22.53 35.81 -13.46
CA PRO A 772 21.30 35.35 -14.12
C PRO A 772 21.35 35.24 -15.66
N SER A 773 22.28 35.95 -16.30
CA SER A 773 22.47 35.92 -17.76
C SER A 773 23.44 34.83 -18.22
N SER A 774 24.09 34.11 -17.30
CA SER A 774 25.01 33.01 -17.59
C SER A 774 24.34 31.94 -18.46
N PRO A 775 24.86 31.66 -19.66
CA PRO A 775 24.30 30.61 -20.53
C PRO A 775 24.32 29.24 -19.86
N LEU A 776 25.37 28.95 -19.09
CA LEU A 776 25.49 27.71 -18.34
C LEU A 776 24.42 27.61 -17.26
N GLN A 777 24.20 28.68 -16.49
CA GLN A 777 23.15 28.69 -15.48
C GLN A 777 21.78 28.41 -16.11
N GLN A 778 21.44 29.14 -17.17
CA GLN A 778 20.14 29.05 -17.83
C GLN A 778 19.87 27.69 -18.50
N ALA A 779 20.93 26.96 -18.84
CA ALA A 779 20.84 25.63 -19.44
C ALA A 779 20.85 24.49 -18.42
N GLN A 780 21.25 24.74 -17.17
CA GLN A 780 21.54 23.69 -16.20
C GLN A 780 20.76 23.82 -14.89
N TRP A 781 20.20 24.98 -14.52
CA TRP A 781 19.42 25.15 -13.29
C TRP A 781 18.05 25.78 -13.55
N ALA A 782 17.00 25.10 -13.13
CA ALA A 782 15.62 25.54 -13.36
C ALA A 782 15.14 26.63 -12.38
N LEU A 783 15.57 26.55 -11.12
CA LEU A 783 14.96 27.30 -10.01
C LEU A 783 15.54 28.68 -9.67
N PRO A 784 16.78 29.07 -10.02
CA PRO A 784 17.27 30.41 -9.68
C PRO A 784 16.34 31.56 -10.13
N PRO A 785 15.73 31.55 -11.34
CA PRO A 785 14.79 32.59 -11.75
C PRO A 785 13.48 32.65 -10.94
N VAL A 786 13.20 31.62 -10.13
CA VAL A 786 12.02 31.51 -9.26
C VAL A 786 12.33 32.03 -7.85
N CYS A 787 13.60 31.96 -7.44
CA CYS A 787 14.07 32.39 -6.13
C CYS A 787 14.07 33.91 -5.99
N GLY A 788 13.58 34.42 -4.85
CA GLY A 788 13.53 35.86 -4.55
C GLY A 788 12.33 36.61 -5.14
N GLY A 789 11.39 35.90 -5.77
CA GLY A 789 10.15 36.48 -6.32
C GLY A 789 10.25 36.91 -7.79
N PRO A 790 9.11 37.25 -8.41
CA PRO A 790 9.05 37.58 -9.84
C PRO A 790 9.93 38.76 -10.23
N GLY A 791 10.79 38.56 -11.22
CA GLY A 791 11.63 39.63 -11.79
C GLY A 791 12.95 39.87 -11.04
N THR A 792 13.18 39.20 -9.92
CA THR A 792 14.43 39.30 -9.16
C THR A 792 15.60 38.75 -9.96
N ARG A 793 16.71 39.50 -10.01
CA ARG A 793 17.95 39.07 -10.67
C ARG A 793 18.72 38.10 -9.78
N THR A 794 18.29 36.85 -9.76
CA THR A 794 18.89 35.81 -8.90
C THR A 794 19.97 34.98 -9.61
N GLY A 795 21.20 35.07 -9.10
CA GLY A 795 22.35 34.28 -9.54
C GLY A 795 22.50 32.95 -8.81
N LEU A 796 23.61 32.27 -9.05
CA LEU A 796 23.94 30.97 -8.43
C LEU A 796 25.37 30.97 -7.88
N ILE A 797 25.52 30.48 -6.65
CA ILE A 797 26.80 29.99 -6.14
C ILE A 797 26.73 28.47 -6.06
N GLY A 798 27.76 27.81 -6.57
CA GLY A 798 27.83 26.36 -6.60
C GLY A 798 29.26 25.85 -6.52
N CYS A 799 29.41 24.54 -6.38
CA CYS A 799 30.70 23.85 -6.41
C CYS A 799 31.78 24.52 -5.54
N VAL A 800 31.45 24.81 -4.27
CA VAL A 800 32.31 25.47 -3.29
C VAL A 800 33.34 24.48 -2.73
N GLY A 801 34.61 24.67 -3.05
CA GLY A 801 35.68 23.75 -2.69
C GLY A 801 36.91 24.45 -2.12
N VAL A 802 37.51 23.87 -1.08
CA VAL A 802 38.80 24.30 -0.52
C VAL A 802 39.75 23.09 -0.47
N ASP A 803 40.99 23.31 -0.91
CA ASP A 803 42.05 22.32 -0.81
C ASP A 803 42.23 21.86 0.64
N GLN A 804 42.42 20.55 0.83
CA GLN A 804 42.43 19.92 2.15
C GLN A 804 43.42 20.57 3.12
N GLU A 805 44.58 21.02 2.65
CA GLU A 805 45.65 21.63 3.47
C GLU A 805 45.30 23.05 3.98
N HIS A 806 44.22 23.63 3.44
CA HIS A 806 43.80 25.00 3.69
C HIS A 806 42.48 25.10 4.47
N ARG A 807 41.85 23.97 4.79
CA ARG A 807 40.61 23.91 5.58
C ARG A 807 40.84 24.39 7.02
N GLY A 808 39.79 24.89 7.67
CA GLY A 808 39.83 25.42 9.05
C GLY A 808 40.41 26.84 9.21
N LYS A 809 41.04 27.38 8.16
CA LYS A 809 41.69 28.71 8.17
C LYS A 809 40.75 29.89 7.92
N GLY A 810 39.44 29.65 7.78
CA GLY A 810 38.43 30.69 7.48
C GLY A 810 38.28 31.03 5.99
N VAL A 811 39.09 30.40 5.12
CA VAL A 811 39.14 30.70 3.68
C VAL A 811 37.82 30.44 2.95
N GLY A 812 37.04 29.43 3.32
CA GLY A 812 35.77 29.11 2.66
C GLY A 812 34.71 30.19 2.87
N VAL A 813 34.58 30.69 4.11
CA VAL A 813 33.64 31.77 4.46
C VAL A 813 34.04 33.07 3.76
N ALA A 814 35.33 33.42 3.81
CA ALA A 814 35.86 34.59 3.13
C ALA A 814 35.65 34.53 1.60
N MET A 815 35.88 33.37 0.98
CA MET A 815 35.66 33.14 -0.45
C MET A 815 34.19 33.36 -0.84
N LEU A 816 33.25 32.81 -0.06
CA LEU A 816 31.82 33.04 -0.27
C LEU A 816 31.46 34.52 -0.15
N ALA A 817 31.95 35.20 0.89
CA ALA A 817 31.68 36.62 1.09
C ALA A 817 32.22 37.48 -0.07
N HIS A 818 33.43 37.19 -0.56
CA HIS A 818 33.98 37.84 -1.75
C HIS A 818 33.15 37.55 -3.01
N ALA A 819 32.67 36.32 -3.20
CA ALA A 819 31.80 35.96 -4.32
C ALA A 819 30.46 36.72 -4.27
N LEU A 820 29.84 36.84 -3.10
CA LEU A 820 28.58 37.58 -2.91
C LEU A 820 28.78 39.08 -3.22
N ALA A 821 29.84 39.69 -2.69
CA ALA A 821 30.15 41.10 -2.97
C ALA A 821 30.36 41.34 -4.47
N HIS A 822 31.09 40.45 -5.15
CA HIS A 822 31.34 40.55 -6.59
C HIS A 822 30.07 40.32 -7.43
N LEU A 823 29.16 39.43 -7.01
CA LEU A 823 27.86 39.27 -7.67
C LEU A 823 26.99 40.51 -7.49
N ARG A 824 26.96 41.11 -6.29
CA ARG A 824 26.25 42.37 -6.02
C ARG A 824 26.75 43.50 -6.93
N GLU A 825 28.07 43.66 -7.06
CA GLU A 825 28.69 44.65 -7.96
C GLU A 825 28.28 44.48 -9.43
N ARG A 826 27.92 43.26 -9.84
CA ARG A 826 27.39 42.94 -11.18
C ARG A 826 25.86 43.14 -11.29
N GLY A 827 25.22 43.70 -10.28
CA GLY A 827 23.77 43.94 -10.25
C GLY A 827 22.95 42.67 -10.06
N VAL A 828 23.50 41.64 -9.40
CA VAL A 828 22.75 40.49 -8.91
C VAL A 828 22.10 40.88 -7.58
N GLN A 829 20.81 40.58 -7.43
CA GLN A 829 20.01 40.99 -6.27
C GLN A 829 19.86 39.86 -5.25
N GLY A 830 19.79 38.61 -5.73
CA GLY A 830 19.72 37.43 -4.87
C GLY A 830 20.65 36.33 -5.36
N VAL A 831 21.02 35.41 -4.46
CA VAL A 831 21.87 34.26 -4.80
C VAL A 831 21.23 32.99 -4.27
N MET A 832 21.16 31.98 -5.14
CA MET A 832 20.77 30.62 -4.77
C MET A 832 22.01 29.75 -4.61
N VAL A 833 22.00 28.84 -3.64
CA VAL A 833 22.93 27.70 -3.55
C VAL A 833 22.10 26.44 -3.57
N ASP A 834 22.28 25.62 -4.60
CA ASP A 834 21.51 24.39 -4.79
C ASP A 834 22.10 23.20 -4.01
N TRP A 835 21.21 22.33 -3.53
CA TRP A 835 21.49 21.05 -2.91
C TRP A 835 22.60 21.05 -1.83
N VAL A 836 22.32 21.73 -0.73
CA VAL A 836 23.19 21.81 0.45
C VAL A 836 22.79 20.74 1.47
N VAL A 837 23.79 19.98 1.93
CA VAL A 837 23.69 19.05 3.06
C VAL A 837 24.38 19.58 4.32
N LEU A 838 25.32 20.51 4.15
CA LEU A 838 26.12 21.08 5.23
C LEU A 838 25.30 22.12 6.01
N GLU A 839 25.30 22.01 7.33
CA GLU A 839 24.58 22.93 8.22
C GLU A 839 25.52 24.01 8.77
N GLY A 840 25.01 25.25 8.85
CA GLY A 840 25.67 26.38 9.51
C GLY A 840 26.73 27.10 8.67
N PHE A 841 27.29 26.48 7.63
CA PHE A 841 28.36 27.08 6.83
C PHE A 841 27.87 28.24 5.95
N TYR A 842 26.81 28.05 5.17
CA TYR A 842 26.26 29.10 4.32
C TYR A 842 25.45 30.10 5.14
N GLU A 843 24.78 29.63 6.18
CA GLU A 843 24.05 30.44 7.16
C GLU A 843 24.99 31.40 7.89
N SER A 844 26.27 31.03 8.08
CA SER A 844 27.29 31.93 8.67
C SER A 844 27.51 33.19 7.82
N VAL A 845 27.29 33.12 6.51
CA VAL A 845 27.31 34.30 5.64
C VAL A 845 25.94 34.83 5.36
N GLY A 846 24.85 34.37 6.00
CA GLY A 846 23.50 34.94 5.91
C GLY A 846 22.56 34.30 4.89
N PHE A 847 22.86 33.10 4.40
CA PHE A 847 21.88 32.32 3.62
C PHE A 847 20.80 31.75 4.52
N GLU A 848 19.58 31.66 3.98
CA GLU A 848 18.44 31.03 4.63
C GLU A 848 17.94 29.83 3.80
N VAL A 849 17.29 28.88 4.47
CA VAL A 849 16.66 27.75 3.77
C VAL A 849 15.52 28.27 2.91
N TRP A 850 15.65 28.11 1.60
CA TRP A 850 14.56 28.40 0.67
C TRP A 850 13.58 27.24 0.60
N ARG A 851 14.09 26.02 0.39
CA ARG A 851 13.27 24.79 0.29
C ARG A 851 14.01 23.57 0.84
N GLY A 852 13.26 22.65 1.45
CA GLY A 852 13.74 21.34 1.88
C GLY A 852 13.23 20.22 0.97
N TYR A 853 13.98 19.12 0.93
CA TYR A 853 13.74 18.00 0.04
C TYR A 853 13.90 16.63 0.73
N ARG A 854 13.10 15.66 0.30
CA ARG A 854 13.24 14.24 0.67
C ARG A 854 13.69 13.43 -0.52
N LEU A 855 14.76 12.66 -0.36
CA LEU A 855 15.20 11.72 -1.38
C LEU A 855 14.28 10.49 -1.38
N GLY A 856 13.85 10.07 -2.56
CA GLY A 856 13.04 8.86 -2.74
C GLY A 856 13.52 8.05 -3.93
N SER A 857 13.44 6.73 -3.85
CA SER A 857 13.84 5.84 -4.95
C SER A 857 13.04 4.54 -4.96
N VAL A 858 12.90 3.92 -6.13
CA VAL A 858 12.26 2.61 -6.30
C VAL A 858 13.14 1.70 -7.17
N ARG A 859 13.17 0.41 -6.86
CA ARG A 859 13.77 -0.61 -7.73
C ARG A 859 12.76 -1.03 -8.79
N ILE A 860 13.19 -1.10 -10.04
CA ILE A 860 12.34 -1.32 -11.23
C ILE A 860 12.86 -2.41 -12.15
#